data_AF-A0A395T2G5-F1
#
_entry.id   AF-A0A395T2G5-F1
#
_cell.length_a   1.000
_cell.length_b   1.000
_cell.length_c   1.000
_cell.angle_alpha   90.00
_cell.angle_beta   90.00
_cell.angle_gamma   90.00
#
_symmetry.space_group_name_H-M   'P 1'
#
loop_
_entity.id
_entity.type
_entity.pdbx_description
1 polymer ?
#
loop_
_entity_poly.entity_id
_entity_poly.type
_entity_poly.pdbx_seq_one_letter_code
_entity_poly.pdbx_strand_id
1 'polypeptide(L)'
;MAQHKDPSILPFKVAIAQSDLDDLQTRLQLTRWPDKETVNDWSQGVPLATIQDLCGYWQRQYDWRRCEYLLNSHPQFTTIIDDVEIYFQHIRSKHHNATPLLLTHGWPGSVLEFRHVIDKLVDPESYGGSVEDTFHLIIPALPGYGFSGKPTGTGWGHQRTARAWAELMRRLGYEDRGWVAQGGDWGAFVVASLGHQAPKGLKGVHFNSIYFEPKKEVQVPIKDTHAEQRAMRLDSFRDSGFKGYSLEQSTKPQTIGYGLADSPVGQAAWIYEKYRDWTHHDGNVEMLFTKDEMLDTIMLYWLSNSGASSARYYWECASSTTAWEINLPVGVSWFGGDNSFAPREWCERYYKNIVHWNELERGGHFAAWEQPDAFVAEIHYSGDSWTDTRFNVSGQQPSSSNPIGNAGKTSSNGNMWPVYLTTQYNRSSLLLYNMAVGGAVVDRDIVVTGPNDVDTQVHDKLQLYVHQPDFFPAKETLWTMFIGINDIYRTITEENQEETIVAIMARIRQLTLDLYSYGARHFLFISTPPQSLFPNNRPKDIAPKLQAASQSWNTKLEKLVTDLDRELKHSTFFFFDIVPLIAAVTDDPSQFPETAIYKSNSFCADYKAGTLVPDFKSNTCEYNASEYMYIDGAHPTQAFHQILAKRISEQLANGHSIS
;
A
#
# COMPACT_ATOMS: atom_id res chain seq x y z
N MET A 1 -26.46 -12.59 -13.34
CA MET A 1 -26.11 -13.59 -12.31
C MET A 1 -24.91 -14.38 -12.82
N ALA A 2 -23.74 -14.23 -12.20
CA ALA A 2 -22.56 -15.00 -12.59
C ALA A 2 -22.75 -16.46 -12.15
N GLN A 3 -22.71 -17.40 -13.09
CA GLN A 3 -22.71 -18.83 -12.77
C GLN A 3 -21.30 -19.24 -12.35
N HIS A 4 -21.12 -19.56 -11.07
CA HIS A 4 -19.98 -20.32 -10.60
C HIS A 4 -20.01 -21.72 -11.22
N LYS A 5 -18.86 -22.24 -11.63
CA LYS A 5 -18.76 -23.60 -12.19
C LYS A 5 -18.87 -24.69 -11.12
N ASP A 6 -18.58 -24.35 -9.86
CA ASP A 6 -18.72 -25.26 -8.72
C ASP A 6 -20.16 -25.20 -8.18
N PRO A 7 -20.95 -26.29 -8.27
CA PRO A 7 -22.32 -26.32 -7.80
C PRO A 7 -22.45 -26.24 -6.26
N SER A 8 -21.34 -26.35 -5.51
CA SER A 8 -21.37 -26.18 -4.05
C SER A 8 -21.45 -24.72 -3.61
N ILE A 9 -21.22 -23.76 -4.51
CA ILE A 9 -21.30 -22.32 -4.22
C ILE A 9 -22.72 -21.85 -4.48
N LEU A 10 -23.43 -21.51 -3.42
CA LEU A 10 -24.84 -21.16 -3.44
C LEU A 10 -25.01 -19.64 -3.32
N PRO A 11 -25.84 -18.98 -4.14
CA PRO A 11 -26.18 -17.58 -3.95
C PRO A 11 -26.83 -17.36 -2.57
N PHE A 12 -26.42 -16.28 -1.92
CA PHE A 12 -26.95 -15.87 -0.62
C PHE A 12 -27.57 -14.47 -0.75
N LYS A 13 -28.66 -14.24 -0.01
CA LYS A 13 -29.29 -12.93 0.11
C LYS A 13 -29.64 -12.68 1.56
N VAL A 14 -29.21 -11.54 2.10
CA VAL A 14 -29.58 -11.11 3.45
C VAL A 14 -31.08 -10.83 3.45
N ALA A 15 -31.80 -11.48 4.36
CA ALA A 15 -33.23 -11.30 4.54
C ALA A 15 -33.59 -11.50 6.02
N ILE A 16 -33.46 -10.44 6.79
CA ILE A 16 -33.73 -10.44 8.23
C ILE A 16 -35.23 -10.29 8.47
N ALA A 17 -35.79 -11.18 9.29
CA ALA A 17 -37.21 -11.16 9.58
C ALA A 17 -37.58 -9.90 10.38
N GLN A 18 -38.75 -9.33 10.10
CA GLN A 18 -39.22 -8.16 10.85
C GLN A 18 -39.34 -8.46 12.35
N SER A 19 -39.69 -9.69 12.71
CA SER A 19 -39.74 -10.15 14.10
C SER A 19 -38.42 -9.99 14.85
N ASP A 20 -37.28 -10.15 14.17
CA ASP A 20 -35.95 -10.04 14.80
C ASP A 20 -35.61 -8.58 15.07
N LEU A 21 -36.07 -7.67 14.20
CA LEU A 21 -35.96 -6.23 14.40
C LEU A 21 -36.92 -5.75 15.51
N ASP A 22 -38.12 -6.31 15.56
CA ASP A 22 -39.11 -5.98 16.60
C ASP A 22 -38.66 -6.47 17.99
N ASP A 23 -38.02 -7.65 18.08
CA ASP A 23 -37.38 -8.15 19.31
C ASP A 23 -36.25 -7.21 19.77
N LEU A 24 -35.36 -6.81 18.86
CA LEU A 24 -34.32 -5.82 19.15
C LEU A 24 -34.91 -4.52 19.69
N GLN A 25 -35.94 -3.97 19.04
CA GLN A 25 -36.59 -2.73 19.48
C GLN A 25 -37.17 -2.87 20.88
N THR A 26 -37.80 -4.01 21.17
CA THR A 26 -38.34 -4.32 22.50
C THR A 26 -37.23 -4.36 23.55
N ARG A 27 -36.11 -5.01 23.26
CA ARG A 27 -34.96 -5.10 24.18
C ARG A 27 -34.30 -3.75 24.43
N LEU A 28 -34.16 -2.91 23.39
CA LEU A 28 -33.67 -1.54 23.53
C LEU A 28 -34.59 -0.71 24.43
N GLN A 29 -35.92 -0.83 24.27
CA GLN A 29 -36.92 -0.15 25.10
C GLN A 29 -36.86 -0.57 26.57
N LEU A 30 -36.60 -1.85 26.84
CA LEU A 30 -36.59 -2.42 28.18
C LEU A 30 -35.20 -2.44 28.82
N THR A 31 -34.24 -1.70 28.27
CA THR A 31 -32.86 -1.64 28.79
C THR A 31 -32.84 -1.21 30.26
N ARG A 32 -32.25 -2.04 31.12
CA ARG A 32 -31.87 -1.66 32.48
C ARG A 32 -30.46 -1.08 32.48
N TRP A 33 -30.35 0.24 32.51
CA TRP A 33 -29.07 0.95 32.56
C TRP A 33 -28.34 0.73 33.90
N PRO A 34 -27.00 0.61 33.89
CA PRO A 34 -26.20 0.58 35.10
C PRO A 34 -26.10 1.97 35.75
N ASP A 35 -25.54 2.03 36.95
CA ASP A 35 -25.11 3.29 37.56
C ASP A 35 -24.04 3.98 36.69
N LYS A 36 -23.97 5.30 36.79
CA LYS A 36 -23.00 6.10 36.04
C LYS A 36 -21.56 5.75 36.44
N GLU A 37 -20.65 5.77 35.47
CA GLU A 37 -19.19 5.71 35.69
C GLU A 37 -18.71 6.72 36.74
N THR A 38 -17.66 6.36 37.48
CA THR A 38 -17.13 7.18 38.59
C THR A 38 -16.04 8.16 38.16
N VAL A 39 -15.72 8.19 36.88
CA VAL A 39 -14.68 9.00 36.26
C VAL A 39 -15.30 10.00 35.27
N ASN A 40 -14.56 11.05 34.92
CA ASN A 40 -15.02 12.04 33.93
C ASN A 40 -14.41 11.82 32.54
N ASP A 41 -13.72 10.70 32.35
CA ASP A 41 -13.05 10.30 31.10
C ASP A 41 -13.46 8.87 30.68
N TRP A 42 -12.75 8.29 29.71
CA TRP A 42 -13.02 6.96 29.15
C TRP A 42 -12.28 5.83 29.88
N SER A 43 -11.61 6.10 31.01
CA SER A 43 -10.76 5.11 31.68
C SER A 43 -11.53 3.90 32.27
N GLN A 44 -12.86 4.01 32.39
CA GLN A 44 -13.76 2.91 32.80
C GLN A 44 -14.59 2.34 31.62
N GLY A 45 -14.22 2.64 30.37
CA GLY A 45 -14.94 2.21 29.17
C GLY A 45 -15.91 3.27 28.65
N VAL A 46 -16.93 2.84 27.91
CA VAL A 46 -17.91 3.75 27.28
C VAL A 46 -18.74 4.50 28.33
N PRO A 47 -18.72 5.86 28.36
CA PRO A 47 -19.53 6.64 29.29
C PRO A 47 -21.02 6.38 29.09
N LEU A 48 -21.79 6.35 30.19
CA LEU A 48 -23.22 6.04 30.19
C LEU A 48 -24.00 6.94 29.23
N ALA A 49 -23.70 8.24 29.22
CA ALA A 49 -24.38 9.20 28.35
C ALA A 49 -24.14 8.89 26.86
N THR A 50 -22.92 8.49 26.50
CA THR A 50 -22.56 8.18 25.11
C THR A 50 -23.30 6.94 24.61
N ILE A 51 -23.31 5.86 25.39
CA ILE A 51 -24.01 4.64 24.97
C ILE A 51 -25.54 4.81 24.99
N GLN A 52 -26.09 5.62 25.90
CA GLN A 52 -27.51 5.98 25.90
C GLN A 52 -27.90 6.77 24.64
N ASP A 53 -27.03 7.68 24.18
CA ASP A 53 -27.26 8.44 22.96
C ASP A 53 -27.23 7.54 21.71
N LEU A 54 -26.21 6.69 21.58
CA LEU A 54 -26.13 5.71 20.48
C LEU A 54 -27.35 4.77 20.46
N CYS A 55 -27.71 4.18 21.61
CA CYS A 55 -28.86 3.27 21.69
C CYS A 55 -30.19 4.01 21.47
N GLY A 56 -30.26 5.28 21.86
CA GLY A 56 -31.40 6.13 21.58
C GLY A 56 -31.55 6.41 20.09
N TYR A 57 -30.45 6.65 19.38
CA TYR A 57 -30.44 6.74 17.92
C TYR A 57 -30.81 5.39 17.28
N TRP A 58 -30.24 4.29 17.76
CA TRP A 58 -30.51 2.94 17.29
C TRP A 58 -32.00 2.56 17.38
N GLN A 59 -32.64 2.95 18.48
CA GLN A 59 -34.05 2.68 18.71
C GLN A 59 -34.97 3.55 17.82
N ARG A 60 -34.62 4.82 17.59
CA ARG A 60 -35.57 5.80 17.04
C ARG A 60 -35.34 6.21 15.60
N GLN A 61 -34.11 6.05 15.09
CA GLN A 61 -33.69 6.64 13.82
C GLN A 61 -32.95 5.64 12.91
N TYR A 62 -32.18 4.73 13.49
CA TYR A 62 -31.41 3.76 12.71
C TYR A 62 -32.33 2.84 11.88
N ASP A 63 -31.97 2.66 10.61
CA ASP A 63 -32.67 1.77 9.68
C ASP A 63 -31.76 0.63 9.22
N TRP A 64 -31.99 -0.58 9.74
CA TRP A 64 -31.30 -1.79 9.31
C TRP A 64 -31.51 -2.09 7.82
N ARG A 65 -32.67 -1.74 7.25
CA ARG A 65 -32.99 -2.05 5.86
C ARG A 65 -32.05 -1.33 4.89
N ARG A 66 -31.48 -0.18 5.27
CA ARG A 66 -30.37 0.48 4.54
C ARG A 66 -29.15 -0.43 4.43
N CYS A 67 -28.71 -1.02 5.53
CA CYS A 67 -27.57 -1.95 5.57
C CYS A 67 -27.86 -3.25 4.82
N GLU A 68 -29.05 -3.81 5.02
CA GLU A 68 -29.50 -4.99 4.27
C GLU A 68 -29.50 -4.75 2.76
N TYR A 69 -29.92 -3.56 2.31
CA TYR A 69 -29.82 -3.15 0.90
C TYR A 69 -28.37 -3.02 0.44
N LEU A 70 -27.51 -2.35 1.23
CA LEU A 70 -26.08 -2.21 0.95
C LEU A 70 -25.42 -3.58 0.73
N LEU A 71 -25.59 -4.51 1.68
CA LEU A 71 -25.05 -5.87 1.58
C LEU A 71 -25.57 -6.58 0.33
N ASN A 72 -26.87 -6.51 0.08
CA ASN A 72 -27.52 -7.13 -1.08
C ASN A 72 -27.22 -6.45 -2.42
N SER A 73 -26.60 -5.28 -2.42
CA SER A 73 -26.11 -4.63 -3.65
C SER A 73 -24.86 -5.33 -4.21
N HIS A 74 -24.17 -6.10 -3.38
CA HIS A 74 -23.03 -6.92 -3.78
C HIS A 74 -23.42 -8.41 -3.92
N PRO A 75 -22.84 -9.15 -4.89
CA PRO A 75 -23.04 -10.58 -4.98
C PRO A 75 -22.48 -11.31 -3.75
N GLN A 76 -23.35 -12.07 -3.10
CA GLN A 76 -23.05 -12.83 -1.88
C GLN A 76 -23.33 -14.31 -2.09
N PHE A 77 -22.55 -15.14 -1.41
CA PHE A 77 -22.61 -16.59 -1.57
C PHE A 77 -22.33 -17.29 -0.24
N THR A 78 -22.78 -18.54 -0.14
CA THR A 78 -22.33 -19.49 0.87
C THR A 78 -21.75 -20.75 0.23
N THR A 79 -20.85 -21.42 0.94
CA THR A 79 -20.36 -22.76 0.58
C THR A 79 -19.91 -23.50 1.84
N ILE A 80 -20.08 -24.82 1.89
CA ILE A 80 -19.62 -25.62 3.02
C ILE A 80 -18.15 -26.00 2.83
N ILE A 81 -17.30 -25.63 3.80
CA ILE A 81 -15.88 -25.99 3.86
C ILE A 81 -15.60 -26.51 5.27
N ASP A 82 -15.06 -27.73 5.39
CA ASP A 82 -14.73 -28.35 6.68
C ASP A 82 -15.89 -28.34 7.69
N ASP A 83 -17.10 -28.66 7.21
CA ASP A 83 -18.37 -28.70 7.96
C ASP A 83 -18.90 -27.36 8.47
N VAL A 84 -18.32 -26.24 8.04
CA VAL A 84 -18.84 -24.90 8.33
C VAL A 84 -19.33 -24.27 7.04
N GLU A 85 -20.55 -23.71 7.08
CA GLU A 85 -21.05 -22.86 6.00
C GLU A 85 -20.30 -21.53 6.03
N ILE A 86 -19.63 -21.19 4.95
CA ILE A 86 -18.82 -19.98 4.87
C ILE A 86 -19.53 -18.97 3.98
N TYR A 87 -19.90 -17.84 4.56
CA TYR A 87 -20.43 -16.69 3.86
C TYR A 87 -19.30 -15.84 3.27
N PHE A 88 -19.49 -15.36 2.05
CA PHE A 88 -18.57 -14.42 1.43
C PHE A 88 -19.23 -13.54 0.38
N GLN A 89 -18.68 -12.35 0.18
CA GLN A 89 -18.94 -11.53 -0.99
C GLN A 89 -17.93 -11.87 -2.08
N HIS A 90 -18.39 -11.95 -3.32
CA HIS A 90 -17.52 -12.13 -4.49
C HIS A 90 -17.89 -11.13 -5.57
N ILE A 91 -17.08 -10.08 -5.63
CA ILE A 91 -17.36 -8.87 -6.41
C ILE A 91 -16.39 -8.84 -7.57
N ARG A 92 -16.92 -9.10 -8.76
CA ARG A 92 -16.15 -9.24 -9.98
C ARG A 92 -16.04 -7.89 -10.68
N SER A 93 -14.81 -7.44 -10.90
CA SER A 93 -14.56 -6.39 -11.88
C SER A 93 -15.11 -6.74 -13.26
N LYS A 94 -15.48 -5.68 -14.00
CA LYS A 94 -15.75 -5.72 -15.44
C LYS A 94 -14.52 -6.18 -16.24
N HIS A 95 -13.31 -6.00 -15.72
CA HIS A 95 -12.07 -6.44 -16.35
C HIS A 95 -11.80 -7.90 -16.06
N HIS A 96 -11.82 -8.71 -17.12
CA HIS A 96 -11.62 -10.15 -17.00
C HIS A 96 -10.25 -10.54 -16.45
N ASN A 97 -9.23 -9.69 -16.60
CA ASN A 97 -7.85 -9.95 -16.16
C ASN A 97 -7.53 -9.36 -14.80
N ALA A 98 -8.51 -8.78 -14.10
CA ALA A 98 -8.34 -8.24 -12.77
C ALA A 98 -7.74 -9.28 -11.80
N THR A 99 -6.83 -8.83 -10.95
CA THR A 99 -6.15 -9.69 -9.98
C THR A 99 -7.14 -10.12 -8.90
N PRO A 100 -7.27 -11.42 -8.56
CA PRO A 100 -8.09 -11.81 -7.42
C PRO A 100 -7.43 -11.41 -6.10
N LEU A 101 -8.15 -10.66 -5.27
CA LEU A 101 -7.72 -10.19 -3.96
C LEU A 101 -8.68 -10.70 -2.88
N LEU A 102 -8.12 -11.49 -1.96
CA LEU A 102 -8.80 -11.97 -0.76
C LEU A 102 -8.63 -10.94 0.37
N LEU A 103 -9.72 -10.34 0.84
CA LEU A 103 -9.75 -9.38 1.94
C LEU A 103 -10.30 -10.06 3.20
N THR A 104 -9.49 -10.20 4.25
CA THR A 104 -9.92 -10.85 5.50
C THR A 104 -10.01 -9.85 6.65
N HIS A 105 -11.20 -9.70 7.23
CA HIS A 105 -11.46 -8.84 8.39
C HIS A 105 -11.00 -9.47 9.72
N GLY A 106 -11.14 -8.72 10.81
CA GLY A 106 -10.86 -9.18 12.17
C GLY A 106 -12.04 -9.04 13.15
N TRP A 107 -11.73 -8.80 14.43
CA TRP A 107 -12.69 -8.55 15.51
C TRP A 107 -12.42 -7.16 16.13
N PRO A 108 -13.45 -6.37 16.50
CA PRO A 108 -14.89 -6.61 16.33
C PRO A 108 -15.38 -6.15 14.95
N GLY A 109 -14.67 -6.62 13.93
CA GLY A 109 -14.82 -6.28 12.54
C GLY A 109 -15.84 -7.13 11.77
N SER A 110 -16.02 -6.80 10.49
CA SER A 110 -16.84 -7.58 9.57
C SER A 110 -16.49 -7.27 8.11
N VAL A 111 -17.14 -7.96 7.17
CA VAL A 111 -17.06 -7.66 5.73
C VAL A 111 -17.42 -6.21 5.39
N LEU A 112 -18.16 -5.52 6.28
CA LEU A 112 -18.54 -4.12 6.07
C LEU A 112 -17.41 -3.11 6.28
N GLU A 113 -16.28 -3.50 6.85
CA GLU A 113 -15.10 -2.61 6.96
C GLU A 113 -14.58 -2.20 5.58
N PHE A 114 -14.80 -3.03 4.57
CA PHE A 114 -14.32 -2.80 3.21
C PHE A 114 -15.27 -1.97 2.35
N ARG A 115 -16.42 -1.52 2.89
CA ARG A 115 -17.50 -0.89 2.11
C ARG A 115 -17.06 0.34 1.30
N HIS A 116 -16.05 1.07 1.78
CA HIS A 116 -15.56 2.28 1.11
C HIS A 116 -14.41 2.01 0.13
N VAL A 117 -13.87 0.79 0.09
CA VAL A 117 -12.76 0.41 -0.80
C VAL A 117 -13.20 -0.52 -1.93
N ILE A 118 -14.38 -1.16 -1.81
CA ILE A 118 -14.88 -2.12 -2.80
C ILE A 118 -14.89 -1.53 -4.22
N ASP A 119 -15.58 -0.40 -4.43
CA ASP A 119 -15.74 0.14 -5.78
C ASP A 119 -14.40 0.64 -6.34
N LYS A 120 -13.54 1.22 -5.49
CA LYS A 120 -12.20 1.71 -5.85
C LYS A 120 -11.26 0.59 -6.29
N LEU A 121 -11.38 -0.59 -5.69
CA LEU A 121 -10.55 -1.75 -6.04
C LEU A 121 -11.12 -2.56 -7.22
N VAL A 122 -12.44 -2.53 -7.43
CA VAL A 122 -13.11 -3.31 -8.49
C VAL A 122 -13.23 -2.53 -9.81
N ASP A 123 -13.30 -1.20 -9.73
CA ASP A 123 -13.45 -0.29 -10.87
C ASP A 123 -12.58 0.97 -10.69
N PRO A 124 -11.25 0.83 -10.52
CA PRO A 124 -10.36 1.95 -10.20
C PRO A 124 -10.43 3.12 -11.18
N GLU A 125 -10.68 2.87 -12.47
CA GLU A 125 -10.82 3.92 -13.50
C GLU A 125 -11.96 4.91 -13.23
N SER A 126 -13.04 4.46 -12.58
CA SER A 126 -14.15 5.33 -12.17
C SER A 126 -13.81 6.20 -10.96
N TYR A 127 -12.70 5.90 -10.28
CA TYR A 127 -12.22 6.56 -9.06
C TYR A 127 -10.81 7.15 -9.22
N GLY A 128 -10.31 7.27 -10.46
CA GLY A 128 -9.04 7.90 -10.78
C GLY A 128 -7.80 7.05 -10.50
N GLY A 129 -7.91 5.73 -10.68
CA GLY A 129 -6.78 4.80 -10.77
C GLY A 129 -6.76 4.04 -12.12
N SER A 130 -5.79 3.14 -12.31
CA SER A 130 -5.57 2.45 -13.59
C SER A 130 -6.34 1.13 -13.71
N VAL A 131 -6.61 0.69 -14.94
CA VAL A 131 -7.24 -0.62 -15.22
C VAL A 131 -6.35 -1.78 -14.75
N GLU A 132 -5.04 -1.59 -14.79
CA GLU A 132 -4.03 -2.54 -14.38
C GLU A 132 -4.07 -2.84 -12.87
N ASP A 133 -4.53 -1.87 -12.07
CA ASP A 133 -4.71 -1.99 -10.62
C ASP A 133 -6.04 -2.65 -10.22
N THR A 134 -6.79 -3.18 -11.18
CA THR A 134 -8.12 -3.68 -10.89
C THR A 134 -8.11 -5.06 -10.23
N PHE A 135 -8.99 -5.25 -9.25
CA PHE A 135 -9.19 -6.51 -8.53
C PHE A 135 -10.56 -7.17 -8.75
N HIS A 136 -10.57 -8.50 -8.70
CA HIS A 136 -11.76 -9.25 -8.28
C HIS A 136 -11.68 -9.40 -6.76
N LEU A 137 -12.70 -9.00 -6.02
CA LEU A 137 -12.69 -9.07 -4.55
C LEU A 137 -13.39 -10.32 -4.04
N ILE A 138 -12.75 -10.98 -3.08
CA ILE A 138 -13.29 -12.08 -2.29
C ILE A 138 -13.23 -11.65 -0.84
N ILE A 139 -14.39 -11.42 -0.22
CA ILE A 139 -14.49 -10.85 1.12
C ILE A 139 -15.31 -11.80 1.99
N PRO A 140 -14.67 -12.82 2.59
CA PRO A 140 -15.40 -13.77 3.40
C PRO A 140 -15.56 -13.32 4.85
N ALA A 141 -16.66 -13.73 5.48
CA ALA A 141 -16.80 -13.60 6.92
C ALA A 141 -16.07 -14.75 7.63
N LEU A 142 -15.29 -14.44 8.66
CA LEU A 142 -14.59 -15.45 9.46
C LEU A 142 -15.56 -16.52 10.01
N PRO A 143 -15.12 -17.79 10.18
CA PRO A 143 -15.93 -18.82 10.82
C PRO A 143 -16.45 -18.37 12.20
N GLY A 144 -17.76 -18.43 12.40
CA GLY A 144 -18.42 -17.95 13.61
C GLY A 144 -18.66 -16.44 13.69
N TYR A 145 -18.42 -15.69 12.62
CA TYR A 145 -18.68 -14.25 12.50
C TYR A 145 -19.78 -13.96 11.46
N GLY A 146 -20.62 -12.97 11.75
CA GLY A 146 -21.66 -12.52 10.82
C GLY A 146 -22.51 -13.69 10.29
N PHE A 147 -22.67 -13.77 8.97
CA PHE A 147 -23.46 -14.81 8.33
C PHE A 147 -22.70 -16.12 8.08
N SER A 148 -21.41 -16.22 8.43
CA SER A 148 -20.73 -17.51 8.40
C SER A 148 -21.23 -18.41 9.55
N GLY A 149 -21.36 -19.69 9.26
CA GLY A 149 -21.76 -20.72 10.19
C GLY A 149 -20.87 -20.76 11.44
N LYS A 150 -21.47 -21.18 12.54
CA LYS A 150 -20.81 -21.29 13.85
C LYS A 150 -20.20 -22.69 13.96
N PRO A 151 -18.88 -22.82 14.19
CA PRO A 151 -18.27 -24.12 14.45
C PRO A 151 -18.98 -24.88 15.58
N THR A 152 -19.25 -26.16 15.34
CA THR A 152 -19.88 -27.08 16.31
C THR A 152 -18.87 -27.89 17.13
N GLY A 153 -17.59 -27.83 16.75
CA GLY A 153 -16.45 -28.43 17.45
C GLY A 153 -15.26 -27.49 17.51
N THR A 154 -14.21 -27.93 18.20
CA THR A 154 -12.98 -27.13 18.39
C THR A 154 -12.04 -27.18 17.18
N GLY A 155 -10.98 -26.39 17.20
CA GLY A 155 -9.90 -26.37 16.21
C GLY A 155 -10.10 -25.39 15.05
N TRP A 156 -11.07 -24.47 15.17
CA TRP A 156 -11.30 -23.39 14.20
C TRP A 156 -10.53 -22.12 14.57
N GLY A 157 -9.20 -22.21 14.45
CA GLY A 157 -8.27 -21.08 14.55
C GLY A 157 -7.69 -20.66 13.19
N HIS A 158 -6.83 -19.64 13.21
CA HIS A 158 -6.32 -18.97 12.00
C HIS A 158 -5.68 -19.90 10.95
N GLN A 159 -4.98 -20.96 11.35
CA GLN A 159 -4.38 -21.92 10.41
C GLN A 159 -5.42 -22.75 9.65
N ARG A 160 -6.53 -23.14 10.32
CA ARG A 160 -7.63 -23.88 9.68
C ARG A 160 -8.44 -22.95 8.79
N THR A 161 -8.69 -21.73 9.24
CA THR A 161 -9.30 -20.68 8.42
C THR A 161 -8.49 -20.41 7.16
N ALA A 162 -7.15 -20.35 7.24
CA ALA A 162 -6.28 -20.19 6.07
C ALA A 162 -6.43 -21.33 5.05
N ARG A 163 -6.52 -22.59 5.51
CA ARG A 163 -6.82 -23.72 4.61
C ARG A 163 -8.21 -23.61 3.99
N ALA A 164 -9.20 -23.14 4.75
CA ALA A 164 -10.54 -22.89 4.23
C ALA A 164 -10.54 -21.78 3.16
N TRP A 165 -9.72 -20.72 3.32
CA TRP A 165 -9.53 -19.71 2.28
C TRP A 165 -8.82 -20.23 1.04
N ALA A 166 -7.79 -21.05 1.19
CA ALA A 166 -7.16 -21.71 0.05
C ALA A 166 -8.17 -22.56 -0.73
N GLU A 167 -9.01 -23.33 -0.02
CA GLU A 167 -10.08 -24.12 -0.63
C GLU A 167 -11.15 -23.24 -1.29
N LEU A 168 -11.56 -22.14 -0.66
CA LEU A 168 -12.48 -21.17 -1.26
C LEU A 168 -11.92 -20.61 -2.57
N MET A 169 -10.67 -20.15 -2.57
CA MET A 169 -10.01 -19.63 -3.77
C MET A 169 -9.87 -20.70 -4.86
N ARG A 170 -9.66 -21.97 -4.48
CA ARG A 170 -9.65 -23.10 -5.41
C ARG A 170 -11.03 -23.34 -6.04
N ARG A 171 -12.11 -23.36 -5.26
CA ARG A 171 -13.49 -23.52 -5.78
C ARG A 171 -13.92 -22.36 -6.69
N LEU A 172 -13.42 -21.16 -6.42
CA LEU A 172 -13.61 -19.98 -7.26
C LEU A 172 -12.75 -20.01 -8.56
N GLY A 173 -11.81 -20.95 -8.68
CA GLY A 173 -10.97 -21.14 -9.86
C GLY A 173 -9.76 -20.20 -9.94
N TYR A 174 -9.36 -19.59 -8.82
CA TYR A 174 -8.23 -18.66 -8.77
C TYR A 174 -6.87 -19.33 -8.51
N GLU A 175 -6.86 -20.62 -8.16
CA GLU A 175 -5.64 -21.40 -7.92
C GLU A 175 -4.65 -21.35 -9.10
N ASP A 176 -5.14 -21.45 -10.33
CA ASP A 176 -4.29 -21.44 -11.53
C ASP A 176 -4.00 -20.03 -12.07
N ARG A 177 -4.88 -19.06 -11.81
CA ARG A 177 -4.73 -17.67 -12.26
C ARG A 177 -3.73 -16.87 -11.45
N GLY A 178 -3.54 -17.24 -10.20
CA GLY A 178 -2.82 -16.43 -9.23
C GLY A 178 -3.76 -15.48 -8.49
N TRP A 179 -3.50 -15.26 -7.21
CA TRP A 179 -4.28 -14.39 -6.33
C TRP A 179 -3.41 -13.83 -5.20
N VAL A 180 -3.85 -12.74 -4.59
CA VAL A 180 -3.18 -12.10 -3.45
C VAL A 180 -4.11 -12.04 -2.24
N ALA A 181 -3.55 -11.92 -1.04
CA ALA A 181 -4.31 -11.88 0.19
C ALA A 181 -3.92 -10.67 1.06
N GLN A 182 -4.90 -10.06 1.70
CA GLN A 182 -4.71 -8.90 2.55
C GLN A 182 -5.50 -9.08 3.85
N GLY A 183 -4.90 -8.65 4.97
CA GLY A 183 -5.60 -8.66 6.26
C GLY A 183 -4.93 -7.81 7.34
N GLY A 184 -5.77 -7.28 8.23
CA GLY A 184 -5.44 -6.69 9.53
C GLY A 184 -6.04 -7.53 10.65
N ASP A 185 -5.71 -7.23 11.92
CA ASP A 185 -6.22 -7.96 13.10
C ASP A 185 -6.19 -9.50 12.93
N TRP A 186 -7.26 -10.26 13.23
CA TRP A 186 -7.32 -11.70 12.98
C TRP A 186 -7.12 -12.08 11.51
N GLY A 187 -7.50 -11.20 10.59
CA GLY A 187 -7.20 -11.33 9.17
C GLY A 187 -5.70 -11.41 8.92
N ALA A 188 -4.88 -10.64 9.62
CA ALA A 188 -3.41 -10.72 9.52
C ALA A 188 -2.88 -12.08 9.97
N PHE A 189 -3.42 -12.70 11.03
CA PHE A 189 -3.02 -14.05 11.43
C PHE A 189 -3.38 -15.11 10.39
N VAL A 190 -4.56 -14.98 9.78
CA VAL A 190 -5.00 -15.88 8.71
C VAL A 190 -4.13 -15.70 7.47
N VAL A 191 -3.85 -14.45 7.06
CA VAL A 191 -3.01 -14.13 5.91
C VAL A 191 -1.54 -14.53 6.14
N ALA A 192 -1.01 -14.38 7.35
CA ALA A 192 0.32 -14.90 7.70
C ALA A 192 0.37 -16.43 7.60
N SER A 193 -0.70 -17.10 8.03
CA SER A 193 -0.83 -18.56 7.89
C SER A 193 -0.92 -18.98 6.42
N LEU A 194 -1.64 -18.22 5.58
CA LEU A 194 -1.68 -18.41 4.13
C LEU A 194 -0.28 -18.23 3.52
N GLY A 195 0.42 -17.15 3.88
CA GLY A 195 1.76 -16.86 3.41
C GLY A 195 2.77 -17.95 3.76
N HIS A 196 2.64 -18.52 4.97
CA HIS A 196 3.47 -19.64 5.44
C HIS A 196 3.12 -20.96 4.74
N GLN A 197 1.82 -21.28 4.63
CA GLN A 197 1.34 -22.49 3.96
C GLN A 197 1.60 -22.47 2.45
N ALA A 198 1.72 -21.28 1.86
CA ALA A 198 1.95 -21.02 0.45
C ALA A 198 1.07 -21.89 -0.49
N PRO A 199 -0.27 -21.85 -0.33
CA PRO A 199 -1.16 -22.61 -1.19
C PRO A 199 -0.98 -22.21 -2.66
N LYS A 200 -1.23 -23.16 -3.56
CA LYS A 200 -1.09 -22.94 -5.00
C LYS A 200 -1.90 -21.71 -5.45
N GLY A 201 -1.26 -20.89 -6.27
CA GLY A 201 -1.84 -19.64 -6.77
C GLY A 201 -1.59 -18.41 -5.90
N LEU A 202 -1.28 -18.53 -4.61
CA LEU A 202 -1.00 -17.34 -3.80
C LEU A 202 0.31 -16.67 -4.28
N LYS A 203 0.22 -15.40 -4.67
CA LYS A 203 1.32 -14.63 -5.27
C LYS A 203 1.99 -13.66 -4.31
N GLY A 204 1.30 -13.25 -3.25
CA GLY A 204 1.80 -12.29 -2.28
C GLY A 204 0.77 -12.03 -1.20
N VAL A 205 1.24 -11.46 -0.09
CA VAL A 205 0.43 -11.10 1.06
C VAL A 205 0.66 -9.64 1.45
N HIS A 206 -0.38 -8.97 1.92
CA HIS A 206 -0.32 -7.60 2.41
C HIS A 206 -0.87 -7.51 3.84
N PHE A 207 -0.17 -6.77 4.69
CA PHE A 207 -0.55 -6.58 6.09
C PHE A 207 -0.75 -5.09 6.38
N ASN A 208 -1.82 -4.77 7.11
CA ASN A 208 -2.00 -3.47 7.75
C ASN A 208 -1.86 -3.51 9.28
N SER A 209 -1.64 -4.69 9.86
CA SER A 209 -1.31 -4.92 11.28
C SER A 209 -0.46 -6.19 11.40
N ILE A 210 0.53 -6.21 12.29
CA ILE A 210 1.38 -7.38 12.58
C ILE A 210 1.50 -7.57 14.09
N TYR A 211 1.47 -8.84 14.51
CA TYR A 211 1.43 -9.24 15.91
C TYR A 211 2.56 -10.20 16.24
N PHE A 212 3.63 -9.64 16.78
CA PHE A 212 4.71 -10.39 17.43
C PHE A 212 4.64 -10.23 18.94
N GLU A 213 5.48 -10.97 19.67
CA GLU A 213 5.63 -10.82 21.12
C GLU A 213 6.87 -9.95 21.42
N PRO A 214 6.70 -8.64 21.73
CA PRO A 214 7.85 -7.74 21.81
C PRO A 214 8.89 -8.18 22.86
N LYS A 215 8.44 -8.69 24.01
CA LYS A 215 9.32 -9.23 25.08
C LYS A 215 10.22 -10.38 24.61
N LYS A 216 9.78 -11.16 23.61
CA LYS A 216 10.56 -12.21 22.97
C LYS A 216 11.47 -11.64 21.88
N GLU A 217 10.98 -10.70 21.08
CA GLU A 217 11.73 -10.13 19.96
C GLU A 217 12.93 -9.29 20.42
N VAL A 218 12.83 -8.55 21.54
CA VAL A 218 13.92 -7.74 22.10
C VAL A 218 15.11 -8.56 22.63
N GLN A 219 14.98 -9.88 22.72
CA GLN A 219 16.11 -10.75 23.10
C GLN A 219 17.21 -10.74 22.03
N VAL A 220 16.88 -10.34 20.80
CA VAL A 220 17.83 -10.12 19.71
C VAL A 220 17.82 -8.63 19.40
N PRO A 221 18.92 -7.89 19.65
CA PRO A 221 18.99 -6.45 19.39
C PRO A 221 18.77 -6.11 17.91
N ILE A 222 18.23 -4.92 17.66
CA ILE A 222 18.08 -4.33 16.33
C ILE A 222 18.78 -2.97 16.25
N LYS A 223 19.00 -2.45 15.04
CA LYS A 223 19.64 -1.13 14.86
C LYS A 223 18.69 0.00 15.22
N ASP A 224 17.42 -0.11 14.83
CA ASP A 224 16.40 0.90 15.11
C ASP A 224 15.84 0.78 16.53
N THR A 225 16.60 1.28 17.50
CA THR A 225 16.19 1.29 18.90
C THR A 225 14.97 2.17 19.18
N HIS A 226 14.65 3.16 18.33
CA HIS A 226 13.47 4.00 18.50
C HIS A 226 12.19 3.23 18.12
N ALA A 227 12.23 2.47 17.03
CA ALA A 227 11.15 1.57 16.63
C ALA A 227 10.94 0.48 17.69
N GLU A 228 12.01 -0.12 18.22
CA GLU A 228 11.93 -1.09 19.33
C GLU A 228 11.23 -0.48 20.57
N GLN A 229 11.64 0.72 20.98
CA GLN A 229 11.01 1.41 22.11
C GLN A 229 9.54 1.73 21.85
N ARG A 230 9.15 2.12 20.62
CA ARG A 230 7.74 2.32 20.23
C ARG A 230 6.95 1.02 20.41
N ALA A 231 7.45 -0.10 19.91
CA ALA A 231 6.80 -1.40 20.04
C ALA A 231 6.60 -1.80 21.51
N MET A 232 7.64 -1.62 22.34
CA MET A 232 7.58 -1.91 23.78
C MET A 232 6.62 -0.98 24.55
N ARG A 233 6.53 0.31 24.17
CA ARG A 233 5.55 1.24 24.75
C ARG A 233 4.12 0.81 24.43
N LEU A 234 3.85 0.43 23.18
CA LEU A 234 2.53 -0.05 22.77
C LEU A 234 2.15 -1.37 23.48
N ASP A 235 3.09 -2.31 23.63
CA ASP A 235 2.84 -3.54 24.41
C ASP A 235 2.52 -3.24 25.87
N SER A 236 3.28 -2.34 26.49
CA SER A 236 3.06 -1.91 27.87
C SER A 236 1.72 -1.21 28.06
N PHE A 237 1.33 -0.34 27.12
CA PHE A 237 0.02 0.32 27.11
C PHE A 237 -1.11 -0.71 27.02
N ARG A 238 -0.96 -1.73 26.15
CA ARG A 238 -1.95 -2.80 26.04
C ARG A 238 -2.04 -3.63 27.33
N ASP A 239 -0.90 -3.94 27.96
CA ASP A 239 -0.82 -4.66 29.23
C ASP A 239 -1.45 -3.89 30.41
N SER A 240 -1.50 -2.55 30.35
CA SER A 240 -2.03 -1.71 31.45
C SER A 240 -3.56 -1.60 31.50
N GLY A 241 -4.30 -2.44 30.76
CA GLY A 241 -5.77 -2.53 30.88
C GLY A 241 -6.53 -2.69 29.56
N PHE A 242 -5.89 -2.43 28.41
CA PHE A 242 -6.57 -2.46 27.11
C PHE A 242 -6.67 -3.87 26.48
N LYS A 243 -6.09 -4.91 27.13
CA LYS A 243 -6.22 -6.33 26.75
C LYS A 243 -7.39 -7.08 27.43
N GLY A 244 -8.19 -6.43 28.29
CA GLY A 244 -9.23 -7.11 29.08
C GLY A 244 -10.24 -7.91 28.26
N TYR A 245 -10.72 -7.33 27.16
CA TYR A 245 -11.64 -7.99 26.22
C TYR A 245 -11.03 -9.28 25.64
N SER A 246 -9.74 -9.26 25.29
CA SER A 246 -9.03 -10.39 24.69
C SER A 246 -8.83 -11.50 25.70
N LEU A 247 -8.55 -11.16 26.96
CA LEU A 247 -8.36 -12.13 28.04
C LEU A 247 -9.67 -12.86 28.37
N GLU A 248 -10.78 -12.14 28.45
CA GLU A 248 -12.10 -12.75 28.68
C GLU A 248 -12.46 -13.68 27.52
N GLN A 249 -12.35 -13.21 26.27
CA GLN A 249 -12.69 -14.02 25.09
C GLN A 249 -11.73 -15.21 24.89
N SER A 250 -10.44 -15.08 25.24
CA SER A 250 -9.48 -16.18 25.10
C SER A 250 -9.58 -17.25 26.19
N THR A 251 -10.34 -17.00 27.26
CA THR A 251 -10.45 -17.93 28.40
C THR A 251 -11.87 -18.44 28.63
N LYS A 252 -12.88 -17.57 28.60
CA LYS A 252 -14.28 -17.87 28.91
C LYS A 252 -15.26 -17.30 27.86
N PRO A 253 -15.05 -17.55 26.55
CA PRO A 253 -15.88 -16.96 25.48
C PRO A 253 -17.38 -17.29 25.60
N GLN A 254 -17.71 -18.46 26.14
CA GLN A 254 -19.10 -18.85 26.36
C GLN A 254 -19.78 -17.99 27.44
N THR A 255 -19.04 -17.57 28.47
CA THR A 255 -19.56 -16.81 29.61
C THR A 255 -19.95 -15.40 29.18
N ILE A 256 -19.01 -14.65 28.58
CA ILE A 256 -19.30 -13.31 28.04
C ILE A 256 -20.39 -13.38 26.94
N GLY A 257 -20.39 -14.47 26.16
CA GLY A 257 -21.35 -14.70 25.10
C GLY A 257 -22.82 -14.65 25.53
N TYR A 258 -23.16 -15.07 26.75
CA TYR A 258 -24.55 -14.97 27.23
C TYR A 258 -25.03 -13.53 27.35
N GLY A 259 -24.18 -12.64 27.87
CA GLY A 259 -24.51 -11.21 28.01
C GLY A 259 -24.63 -10.52 26.65
N LEU A 260 -23.71 -10.82 25.74
CA LEU A 260 -23.71 -10.24 24.38
C LEU A 260 -24.88 -10.74 23.52
N ALA A 261 -25.33 -12.00 23.73
CA ALA A 261 -26.45 -12.57 23.01
C ALA A 261 -27.82 -12.08 23.50
N ASP A 262 -27.95 -11.69 24.78
CA ASP A 262 -29.22 -11.29 25.37
C ASP A 262 -29.44 -9.78 25.37
N SER A 263 -28.36 -9.00 25.53
CA SER A 263 -28.41 -7.55 25.67
C SER A 263 -27.85 -6.83 24.46
N PRO A 264 -28.68 -6.18 23.62
CA PRO A 264 -28.18 -5.41 22.47
C PRO A 264 -27.32 -4.22 22.92
N VAL A 265 -27.65 -3.60 24.06
CA VAL A 265 -26.84 -2.52 24.65
C VAL A 265 -25.49 -3.04 25.14
N GLY A 266 -25.46 -4.24 25.72
CA GLY A 266 -24.21 -4.91 26.10
C GLY A 266 -23.35 -5.21 24.88
N GLN A 267 -23.94 -5.75 23.81
CA GLN A 267 -23.26 -6.01 22.54
C GLN A 267 -22.71 -4.74 21.89
N ALA A 268 -23.51 -3.66 21.87
CA ALA A 268 -23.10 -2.37 21.31
C ALA A 268 -21.95 -1.75 22.10
N ALA A 269 -22.04 -1.70 23.43
CA ALA A 269 -20.98 -1.15 24.27
C ALA A 269 -19.65 -1.90 24.10
N TRP A 270 -19.71 -3.24 24.04
CA TRP A 270 -18.54 -4.10 23.90
C TRP A 270 -17.76 -3.89 22.60
N ILE A 271 -18.47 -3.52 21.53
CA ILE A 271 -17.90 -3.23 20.21
C ILE A 271 -17.51 -1.75 20.08
N TYR A 272 -18.40 -0.84 20.47
CA TYR A 272 -18.23 0.61 20.31
C TYR A 272 -16.96 1.11 21.00
N GLU A 273 -16.63 0.56 22.18
CA GLU A 273 -15.38 0.89 22.88
C GLU A 273 -14.16 0.74 21.97
N LYS A 274 -14.13 -0.27 21.10
CA LYS A 274 -12.99 -0.55 20.22
C LYS A 274 -12.92 0.41 19.05
N TYR A 275 -14.07 0.83 18.51
CA TYR A 275 -14.09 1.88 17.49
C TYR A 275 -13.52 3.17 18.04
N ARG A 276 -13.81 3.54 19.29
CA ARG A 276 -13.17 4.69 19.93
C ARG A 276 -11.68 4.41 20.20
N ASP A 277 -11.35 3.31 20.86
CA ASP A 277 -9.99 3.11 21.39
C ASP A 277 -8.94 2.79 20.32
N TRP A 278 -9.35 2.25 19.17
CA TRP A 278 -8.42 1.72 18.18
C TRP A 278 -8.36 2.55 16.89
N THR A 279 -9.15 3.61 16.78
CA THR A 279 -9.09 4.53 15.63
C THR A 279 -8.24 5.76 15.95
N HIS A 280 -7.77 6.46 14.91
CA HIS A 280 -6.96 7.66 15.06
C HIS A 280 -7.82 8.93 14.99
N HIS A 281 -8.20 9.49 16.14
CA HIS A 281 -9.07 10.66 16.22
C HIS A 281 -8.78 11.58 17.43
N ASP A 282 -9.20 12.84 17.36
CA ASP A 282 -9.02 13.87 18.41
C ASP A 282 -10.07 13.77 19.55
N GLY A 283 -10.56 12.56 19.84
CA GLY A 283 -11.52 12.32 20.93
C GLY A 283 -13.00 12.18 20.50
N ASN A 284 -13.35 12.44 19.24
CA ASN A 284 -14.70 12.14 18.70
C ASN A 284 -14.67 11.11 17.55
N VAL A 285 -15.00 9.84 17.85
CA VAL A 285 -15.04 8.75 16.85
C VAL A 285 -16.15 8.95 15.80
N GLU A 286 -17.22 9.67 16.14
CA GLU A 286 -18.34 9.90 15.22
C GLU A 286 -17.99 10.84 14.05
N MET A 287 -16.81 11.49 14.10
CA MET A 287 -16.25 12.24 12.97
C MET A 287 -15.57 11.32 11.94
N LEU A 288 -15.19 10.10 12.33
CA LEU A 288 -14.65 9.08 11.44
C LEU A 288 -15.75 8.19 10.90
N PHE A 289 -16.61 7.69 11.79
CA PHE A 289 -17.66 6.73 11.47
C PHE A 289 -19.02 7.27 11.85
N THR A 290 -19.98 7.19 10.93
CA THR A 290 -21.36 7.54 11.29
C THR A 290 -21.93 6.54 12.30
N LYS A 291 -22.91 6.97 13.12
CA LYS A 291 -23.68 6.05 14.00
C LYS A 291 -24.28 4.90 13.21
N ASP A 292 -24.77 5.20 12.02
CA ASP A 292 -25.29 4.22 11.07
C ASP A 292 -24.27 3.13 10.75
N GLU A 293 -23.05 3.48 10.35
CA GLU A 293 -22.04 2.49 9.96
C GLU A 293 -21.52 1.67 11.15
N MET A 294 -21.38 2.30 12.33
CA MET A 294 -21.05 1.59 13.57
C MET A 294 -22.15 0.60 13.96
N LEU A 295 -23.41 1.03 13.90
CA LEU A 295 -24.57 0.17 14.18
C LEU A 295 -24.74 -0.93 13.13
N ASP A 296 -24.34 -0.73 11.87
CA ASP A 296 -24.39 -1.77 10.85
C ASP A 296 -23.55 -3.00 11.25
N THR A 297 -22.33 -2.79 11.73
CA THR A 297 -21.48 -3.89 12.20
C THR A 297 -22.04 -4.47 13.50
N ILE A 298 -22.47 -3.65 14.46
CA ILE A 298 -23.10 -4.13 15.71
C ILE A 298 -24.34 -4.99 15.42
N MET A 299 -25.15 -4.58 14.45
CA MET A 299 -26.32 -5.32 13.98
C MET A 299 -25.94 -6.65 13.34
N LEU A 300 -24.85 -6.72 12.58
CA LEU A 300 -24.36 -8.00 12.06
C LEU A 300 -24.04 -8.97 13.19
N TYR A 301 -23.41 -8.52 14.28
CA TYR A 301 -23.15 -9.36 15.44
C TYR A 301 -24.44 -9.76 16.18
N TRP A 302 -25.35 -8.81 16.38
CA TRP A 302 -26.62 -9.04 17.06
C TRP A 302 -27.53 -10.01 16.30
N LEU A 303 -27.84 -9.72 15.04
CA LEU A 303 -28.80 -10.47 14.23
C LEU A 303 -28.33 -11.88 13.89
N SER A 304 -27.01 -12.06 13.73
CA SER A 304 -26.45 -13.40 13.57
C SER A 304 -26.23 -14.12 14.90
N ASN A 305 -26.42 -13.43 16.04
CA ASN A 305 -26.08 -13.88 17.38
C ASN A 305 -24.65 -14.46 17.43
N SER A 306 -23.69 -13.70 16.90
CA SER A 306 -22.30 -14.16 16.74
C SER A 306 -21.37 -13.74 17.86
N GLY A 307 -21.81 -13.00 18.88
CA GLY A 307 -20.93 -12.54 19.97
C GLY A 307 -20.17 -13.68 20.68
N ALA A 308 -20.87 -14.78 21.00
CA ALA A 308 -20.24 -15.96 21.61
C ALA A 308 -19.34 -16.73 20.62
N SER A 309 -19.77 -16.90 19.37
CA SER A 309 -19.00 -17.68 18.38
C SER A 309 -17.75 -16.94 17.91
N SER A 310 -17.82 -15.62 17.74
CA SER A 310 -16.64 -14.81 17.43
C SER A 310 -15.63 -14.81 18.58
N ALA A 311 -16.12 -14.75 19.83
CA ALA A 311 -15.27 -14.82 21.02
C ALA A 311 -14.51 -16.16 21.09
N ARG A 312 -15.11 -17.29 20.68
CA ARG A 312 -14.41 -18.59 20.66
C ARG A 312 -13.19 -18.59 19.76
N TYR A 313 -13.14 -17.73 18.74
CA TYR A 313 -11.95 -17.59 17.90
C TYR A 313 -10.72 -17.16 18.71
N TYR A 314 -10.89 -16.28 19.70
CA TYR A 314 -9.82 -15.92 20.64
C TYR A 314 -9.37 -17.11 21.48
N TRP A 315 -10.30 -17.97 21.93
CA TRP A 315 -9.97 -19.16 22.71
C TRP A 315 -9.19 -20.19 21.90
N GLU A 316 -9.59 -20.40 20.64
CA GLU A 316 -8.86 -21.24 19.69
C GLU A 316 -7.45 -20.68 19.35
N CYS A 317 -7.25 -19.37 19.51
CA CYS A 317 -6.03 -18.65 19.12
C CYS A 317 -5.26 -18.04 20.31
N ALA A 318 -5.48 -18.51 21.55
CA ALA A 318 -4.99 -17.88 22.79
C ALA A 318 -3.45 -17.78 22.95
N SER A 319 -2.68 -18.30 21.99
CA SER A 319 -1.21 -18.25 21.96
C SER A 319 -0.66 -18.11 20.54
N SER A 320 -1.43 -17.48 19.67
CA SER A 320 -1.09 -17.31 18.27
C SER A 320 -0.18 -16.10 18.03
N THR A 321 0.64 -16.19 16.98
CA THR A 321 1.51 -15.10 16.51
C THR A 321 1.44 -15.02 14.99
N THR A 322 1.81 -13.86 14.44
CA THR A 322 2.06 -13.68 13.00
C THR A 322 3.50 -14.00 12.60
N ALA A 323 4.38 -14.31 13.56
CA ALA A 323 5.79 -14.64 13.37
C ALA A 323 6.01 -16.01 12.66
N TRP A 324 5.54 -16.12 11.43
CA TRP A 324 5.70 -17.28 10.56
C TRP A 324 6.70 -16.98 9.46
N GLU A 325 7.51 -17.96 9.09
CA GLU A 325 8.37 -17.79 7.92
C GLU A 325 7.53 -17.67 6.65
N ILE A 326 7.66 -16.54 5.93
CA ILE A 326 6.97 -16.26 4.68
C ILE A 326 8.01 -15.92 3.62
N ASN A 327 8.04 -16.74 2.57
CA ASN A 327 8.97 -16.59 1.45
C ASN A 327 8.34 -15.88 0.23
N LEU A 328 7.01 -15.73 0.23
CA LEU A 328 6.28 -14.96 -0.79
C LEU A 328 6.54 -13.46 -0.65
N PRO A 329 6.32 -12.66 -1.73
CA PRO A 329 6.27 -11.20 -1.62
C PRO A 329 5.34 -10.74 -0.51
N VAL A 330 5.85 -9.86 0.36
CA VAL A 330 5.13 -9.27 1.48
C VAL A 330 5.07 -7.76 1.33
N GLY A 331 3.87 -7.20 1.36
CA GLY A 331 3.65 -5.76 1.53
C GLY A 331 3.20 -5.44 2.94
N VAL A 332 3.67 -4.32 3.48
CA VAL A 332 3.28 -3.89 4.82
C VAL A 332 3.02 -2.39 4.88
N SER A 333 1.87 -2.02 5.44
CA SER A 333 1.42 -0.63 5.53
C SER A 333 0.93 -0.34 6.94
N TRP A 334 1.71 0.39 7.72
CA TRP A 334 1.37 0.76 9.09
C TRP A 334 0.56 2.05 9.12
N PHE A 335 -0.55 2.04 9.83
CA PHE A 335 -1.34 3.24 10.08
C PHE A 335 -0.99 3.77 11.48
N GLY A 336 -0.63 5.05 11.56
CA GLY A 336 0.10 5.62 12.71
C GLY A 336 -0.60 5.50 14.06
N GLY A 337 -1.94 5.44 14.06
CA GLY A 337 -2.77 5.26 15.24
C GLY A 337 -3.13 3.81 15.58
N ASP A 338 -2.63 2.81 14.83
CA ASP A 338 -2.86 1.40 15.18
C ASP A 338 -2.21 1.09 16.54
N ASN A 339 -2.90 0.27 17.33
CA ASN A 339 -2.45 -0.20 18.64
C ASN A 339 -1.37 -1.30 18.55
N SER A 340 -1.05 -1.76 17.34
CA SER A 340 -0.02 -2.75 17.05
C SER A 340 1.13 -2.15 16.22
N PHE A 341 2.37 -2.50 16.59
CA PHE A 341 3.57 -2.11 15.84
C PHE A 341 4.67 -3.14 15.99
N ALA A 342 5.30 -3.48 14.87
CA ALA A 342 6.48 -4.33 14.83
C ALA A 342 7.53 -3.64 13.95
N PRO A 343 8.74 -3.37 14.46
CA PRO A 343 9.84 -2.85 13.67
C PRO A 343 10.11 -3.73 12.44
N ARG A 344 10.56 -3.10 11.35
CA ARG A 344 10.93 -3.79 10.12
C ARG A 344 11.96 -4.89 10.35
N GLU A 345 12.97 -4.63 11.16
CA GLU A 345 14.02 -5.62 11.48
C GLU A 345 13.48 -6.85 12.23
N TRP A 346 12.35 -6.75 12.95
CA TRP A 346 11.67 -7.93 13.50
C TRP A 346 10.92 -8.67 12.40
N CYS A 347 10.26 -7.95 11.50
CA CYS A 347 9.54 -8.54 10.38
C CYS A 347 10.46 -9.32 9.45
N GLU A 348 11.65 -8.79 9.13
CA GLU A 348 12.64 -9.43 8.25
C GLU A 348 13.19 -10.78 8.80
N ARG A 349 13.03 -11.05 10.11
CA ARG A 349 13.36 -12.36 10.71
C ARG A 349 12.44 -13.46 10.18
N TYR A 350 11.20 -13.12 9.86
CA TYR A 350 10.15 -14.07 9.48
C TYR A 350 9.75 -13.89 8.01
N TYR A 351 9.67 -12.66 7.51
CA TYR A 351 9.25 -12.34 6.15
C TYR A 351 10.46 -12.08 5.26
N LYS A 352 10.80 -13.06 4.43
CA LYS A 352 12.06 -13.09 3.66
C LYS A 352 12.06 -12.21 2.42
N ASN A 353 10.88 -11.78 1.97
CA ASN A 353 10.71 -10.99 0.75
C ASN A 353 9.74 -9.82 0.96
N ILE A 354 10.10 -8.88 1.83
CA ILE A 354 9.34 -7.62 1.99
C ILE A 354 9.60 -6.74 0.76
N VAL A 355 8.58 -6.59 -0.08
CA VAL A 355 8.62 -5.81 -1.32
C VAL A 355 8.06 -4.40 -1.15
N HIS A 356 7.23 -4.20 -0.13
CA HIS A 356 6.64 -2.90 0.23
C HIS A 356 6.64 -2.71 1.74
N TRP A 357 7.00 -1.50 2.17
CA TRP A 357 6.97 -1.08 3.56
C TRP A 357 6.66 0.41 3.62
N ASN A 358 5.55 0.77 4.26
CA ASN A 358 5.22 2.15 4.52
C ASN A 358 4.66 2.34 5.93
N GLU A 359 4.90 3.53 6.50
CA GLU A 359 4.34 3.96 7.78
C GLU A 359 3.62 5.29 7.54
N LEU A 360 2.30 5.26 7.61
CA LEU A 360 1.42 6.39 7.40
C LEU A 360 1.15 7.11 8.72
N GLU A 361 1.07 8.43 8.68
CA GLU A 361 0.82 9.25 9.87
C GLU A 361 -0.62 9.11 10.38
N ARG A 362 -1.59 8.96 9.48
CA ARG A 362 -3.03 8.93 9.79
C ARG A 362 -3.63 7.53 9.66
N GLY A 363 -4.79 7.36 10.31
CA GLY A 363 -5.53 6.10 10.41
C GLY A 363 -5.05 5.24 11.58
N GLY A 364 -5.96 4.42 12.09
CA GLY A 364 -5.72 3.44 13.15
C GLY A 364 -5.92 2.00 12.67
N HIS A 365 -6.51 1.20 13.54
CA HIS A 365 -6.66 -0.24 13.38
C HIS A 365 -7.63 -0.65 12.26
N PHE A 366 -8.67 0.14 11.99
CA PHE A 366 -9.68 -0.16 10.97
C PHE A 366 -9.32 0.52 9.64
N ALA A 367 -8.10 0.27 9.16
CA ALA A 367 -7.46 1.03 8.07
C ALA A 367 -8.34 1.26 6.83
N ALA A 368 -9.00 0.21 6.31
CA ALA A 368 -9.87 0.29 5.13
C ALA A 368 -11.14 1.14 5.36
N TRP A 369 -11.59 1.25 6.60
CA TRP A 369 -12.75 2.04 6.98
C TRP A 369 -12.35 3.48 7.35
N GLU A 370 -11.26 3.66 8.09
CA GLU A 370 -10.78 4.98 8.55
C GLU A 370 -10.16 5.81 7.43
N GLN A 371 -9.36 5.18 6.57
CA GLN A 371 -8.56 5.85 5.54
C GLN A 371 -8.67 5.09 4.21
N PRO A 372 -9.88 5.01 3.61
CA PRO A 372 -10.13 4.16 2.44
C PRO A 372 -9.22 4.50 1.25
N ASP A 373 -8.99 5.79 0.99
CA ASP A 373 -8.13 6.23 -0.11
C ASP A 373 -6.67 5.83 0.11
N ALA A 374 -6.15 6.03 1.33
CA ALA A 374 -4.79 5.64 1.67
C ALA A 374 -4.64 4.11 1.65
N PHE A 375 -5.64 3.36 2.13
CA PHE A 375 -5.63 1.91 2.09
C PHE A 375 -5.62 1.37 0.65
N VAL A 376 -6.45 1.91 -0.25
CA VAL A 376 -6.43 1.54 -1.68
C VAL A 376 -5.08 1.87 -2.30
N ALA A 377 -4.57 3.07 -2.03
CA ALA A 377 -3.27 3.48 -2.53
C ALA A 377 -2.16 2.54 -2.05
N GLU A 378 -2.15 2.15 -0.78
CA GLU A 378 -1.18 1.20 -0.23
C GLU A 378 -1.30 -0.21 -0.83
N ILE A 379 -2.50 -0.67 -1.18
CA ILE A 379 -2.68 -1.93 -1.91
C ILE A 379 -2.06 -1.81 -3.30
N HIS A 380 -2.26 -0.69 -4.00
CA HIS A 380 -1.67 -0.45 -5.34
C HIS A 380 -0.14 -0.25 -5.26
N TYR A 381 0.35 0.55 -4.32
CA TYR A 381 1.78 0.82 -4.05
C TYR A 381 2.53 -0.37 -3.48
N SER A 382 1.84 -1.31 -2.84
CA SER A 382 2.43 -2.62 -2.57
C SER A 382 2.82 -3.40 -3.84
N GLY A 383 2.53 -2.81 -5.01
CA GLY A 383 3.02 -3.15 -6.34
C GLY A 383 3.82 -2.07 -7.09
N ASP A 384 4.17 -0.90 -6.52
CA ASP A 384 5.08 0.03 -7.21
C ASP A 384 5.95 0.89 -6.28
N SER A 385 7.21 1.00 -6.67
CA SER A 385 7.82 2.30 -6.76
C SER A 385 8.30 2.47 -8.20
N TRP A 386 8.55 3.71 -8.58
CA TRP A 386 8.84 4.22 -9.92
C TRP A 386 9.69 3.32 -10.83
N THR A 387 10.56 2.52 -10.24
CA THR A 387 11.15 1.31 -10.81
C THR A 387 11.34 0.26 -9.73
N ASP A 388 11.05 -0.99 -10.05
CA ASP A 388 11.58 -2.17 -9.38
C ASP A 388 12.54 -2.93 -10.32
N THR A 389 13.34 -2.20 -11.09
CA THR A 389 14.52 -2.79 -11.74
C THR A 389 15.69 -2.68 -10.77
N ARG A 390 15.70 -3.52 -9.72
CA ARG A 390 16.86 -3.61 -8.83
C ARG A 390 18.04 -4.11 -9.65
N PHE A 391 19.19 -3.44 -9.58
CA PHE A 391 20.43 -4.05 -10.05
C PHE A 391 20.66 -5.34 -9.25
N ASN A 392 20.32 -6.47 -9.87
CA ASN A 392 20.44 -7.79 -9.27
C ASN A 392 21.76 -8.40 -9.72
N VAL A 393 22.75 -8.32 -8.83
CA VAL A 393 24.09 -8.89 -9.00
C VAL A 393 24.08 -10.41 -9.26
N SER A 394 23.01 -11.10 -8.88
CA SER A 394 22.83 -12.54 -9.09
C SER A 394 21.92 -12.86 -10.29
N GLY A 395 21.39 -11.85 -10.98
CA GLY A 395 20.55 -11.99 -12.17
C GLY A 395 21.36 -12.11 -13.46
N GLN A 396 20.65 -12.36 -14.58
CA GLN A 396 21.28 -12.32 -15.90
C GLN A 396 21.87 -10.93 -16.16
N GLN A 397 23.19 -10.87 -16.35
CA GLN A 397 23.86 -9.61 -16.62
C GLN A 397 23.63 -9.18 -18.09
N PRO A 398 23.55 -7.88 -18.36
CA PRO A 398 23.55 -7.35 -19.71
C PRO A 398 24.67 -7.93 -20.58
N SER A 399 24.35 -8.24 -21.82
CA SER A 399 25.29 -8.71 -22.84
C SER A 399 24.96 -8.09 -24.20
N SER A 400 25.84 -8.26 -25.18
CA SER A 400 25.57 -7.80 -26.55
C SER A 400 24.29 -8.40 -27.16
N SER A 401 23.85 -9.57 -26.69
CA SER A 401 22.62 -10.25 -27.13
C SER A 401 21.41 -9.99 -26.22
N ASN A 402 21.63 -9.54 -24.98
CA ASN A 402 20.59 -9.08 -24.06
C ASN A 402 21.10 -7.82 -23.32
N PRO A 403 21.07 -6.64 -23.95
CA PRO A 403 21.75 -5.45 -23.41
C PRO A 403 21.04 -4.85 -22.20
N ILE A 404 19.89 -5.39 -21.79
CA ILE A 404 19.12 -5.02 -20.60
C ILE A 404 19.46 -5.93 -19.40
N GLY A 405 19.92 -7.16 -19.64
CA GLY A 405 20.11 -8.15 -18.58
C GLY A 405 18.78 -8.58 -17.95
N ASN A 406 18.68 -8.50 -16.63
CA ASN A 406 17.50 -8.84 -15.83
C ASN A 406 16.79 -7.58 -15.34
N ALA A 407 15.97 -6.94 -16.19
CA ALA A 407 15.15 -5.81 -15.79
C ALA A 407 13.89 -6.26 -15.04
N GLY A 408 13.65 -5.69 -13.85
CA GLY A 408 12.39 -5.84 -13.11
C GLY A 408 11.28 -4.88 -13.58
N LYS A 409 10.26 -4.67 -12.73
CA LYS A 409 9.03 -3.92 -13.09
C LYS A 409 9.27 -2.41 -13.16
N THR A 410 8.44 -1.67 -13.90
CA THR A 410 8.51 -0.21 -14.01
C THR A 410 7.15 0.43 -13.74
N SER A 411 7.14 1.67 -13.25
CA SER A 411 5.93 2.48 -13.02
C SER A 411 5.37 3.17 -14.28
N SER A 412 6.09 3.09 -15.40
CA SER A 412 5.73 3.81 -16.64
C SER A 412 4.62 3.12 -17.45
N ASN A 413 3.94 2.14 -16.86
CA ASN A 413 3.04 1.19 -17.53
C ASN A 413 3.66 0.60 -18.82
N GLY A 414 5.00 0.44 -18.83
CA GLY A 414 5.76 0.13 -20.04
C GLY A 414 7.29 0.17 -19.86
N ASN A 415 8.01 0.41 -20.96
CA ASN A 415 9.47 0.54 -20.95
C ASN A 415 9.89 1.96 -20.54
N MET A 416 11.02 2.07 -19.85
CA MET A 416 11.61 3.36 -19.49
C MET A 416 12.65 3.84 -20.49
N TRP A 417 13.06 5.10 -20.32
CA TRP A 417 14.03 5.75 -21.19
C TRP A 417 15.37 4.99 -21.34
N PRO A 418 15.95 4.36 -20.30
CA PRO A 418 17.20 3.64 -20.50
C PRO A 418 16.99 2.40 -21.37
N VAL A 419 15.84 1.73 -21.23
CA VAL A 419 15.47 0.57 -22.05
C VAL A 419 15.33 0.97 -23.51
N TYR A 420 14.66 2.09 -23.80
CA TYR A 420 14.52 2.61 -25.16
C TYR A 420 15.84 3.09 -25.75
N LEU A 421 16.69 3.73 -24.95
CA LEU A 421 18.00 4.19 -25.37
C LEU A 421 18.85 3.02 -25.87
N THR A 422 18.80 1.89 -25.14
CA THR A 422 19.56 0.68 -25.46
C THR A 422 18.93 -0.17 -26.56
N THR A 423 17.61 -0.36 -26.57
CA THR A 423 16.96 -1.32 -27.50
C THR A 423 16.44 -0.72 -28.79
N GLN A 424 15.97 0.52 -28.76
CA GLN A 424 15.29 1.14 -29.90
C GLN A 424 16.18 2.14 -30.62
N TYR A 425 16.88 2.99 -29.88
CA TYR A 425 17.75 4.02 -30.44
C TYR A 425 19.22 3.57 -30.53
N ASN A 426 19.42 2.25 -30.70
CA ASN A 426 20.65 1.45 -30.58
C ASN A 426 21.82 1.97 -31.44
N ARG A 427 22.32 3.14 -31.06
CA ARG A 427 23.52 3.82 -31.57
C ARG A 427 24.64 3.79 -30.54
N SER A 428 24.41 3.14 -29.41
CA SER A 428 25.38 2.95 -28.36
C SER A 428 25.38 1.46 -28.00
N SER A 429 26.52 0.79 -28.11
CA SER A 429 26.68 -0.62 -27.71
C SER A 429 26.72 -0.77 -26.19
N LEU A 430 26.10 0.16 -25.46
CA LEU A 430 26.20 0.33 -24.03
C LEU A 430 25.28 -0.67 -23.35
N LEU A 431 25.88 -1.53 -22.53
CA LEU A 431 25.18 -2.41 -21.62
C LEU A 431 24.51 -1.57 -20.52
N LEU A 432 23.22 -1.78 -20.28
CA LEU A 432 22.44 -1.00 -19.34
C LEU A 432 22.42 -1.65 -17.94
N TYR A 433 22.94 -0.93 -16.96
CA TYR A 433 22.89 -1.31 -15.55
C TYR A 433 22.03 -0.31 -14.77
N ASN A 434 20.76 -0.65 -14.53
CA ASN A 434 19.85 0.26 -13.83
C ASN A 434 19.94 0.08 -12.30
N MET A 435 20.47 1.10 -11.63
CA MET A 435 20.54 1.19 -10.17
C MET A 435 19.43 2.09 -9.59
N ALA A 436 18.39 2.38 -10.39
CA ALA A 436 17.21 3.09 -9.90
C ALA A 436 16.31 2.13 -9.10
N VAL A 437 16.17 2.42 -7.81
CA VAL A 437 15.16 1.83 -6.93
C VAL A 437 14.20 2.94 -6.57
N GLY A 438 12.90 2.71 -6.75
CA GLY A 438 11.95 3.75 -6.46
C GLY A 438 11.92 4.13 -4.97
N GLY A 439 11.58 5.40 -4.72
CA GLY A 439 11.64 6.01 -3.40
C GLY A 439 13.06 6.33 -2.89
N ALA A 440 14.10 5.99 -3.64
CA ALA A 440 15.47 6.23 -3.22
C ALA A 440 15.84 7.72 -3.15
N VAL A 441 16.61 8.08 -2.12
CA VAL A 441 17.37 9.33 -2.00
C VAL A 441 18.83 9.09 -2.36
N VAL A 442 19.66 10.13 -2.43
CA VAL A 442 21.10 9.95 -2.70
C VAL A 442 21.76 9.15 -1.57
N ASP A 443 21.48 9.53 -0.33
CA ASP A 443 22.06 8.95 0.87
C ASP A 443 21.12 9.18 2.06
N ARG A 444 20.73 8.07 2.71
CA ARG A 444 19.78 8.09 3.82
C ARG A 444 20.36 8.75 5.08
N ASP A 445 21.69 8.85 5.20
CA ASP A 445 22.35 9.53 6.32
C ASP A 445 22.30 11.06 6.15
N ILE A 446 22.04 11.55 4.94
CA ILE A 446 21.87 12.98 4.65
C ILE A 446 20.37 13.34 4.59
N VAL A 447 19.54 12.49 3.98
CA VAL A 447 18.08 12.67 3.90
C VAL A 447 17.40 11.44 4.49
N VAL A 448 16.85 11.59 5.70
CA VAL A 448 16.26 10.46 6.43
C VAL A 448 15.05 9.90 5.68
N THR A 449 15.11 8.61 5.30
CA THR A 449 14.05 7.92 4.56
C THR A 449 14.09 6.40 4.78
N GLY A 450 13.30 5.64 4.01
CA GLY A 450 13.31 4.17 3.97
C GLY A 450 14.67 3.57 3.54
N PRO A 451 14.78 2.24 3.36
CA PRO A 451 16.08 1.56 3.22
C PRO A 451 16.79 1.78 1.87
N ASN A 452 16.17 2.52 0.95
CA ASN A 452 16.64 2.65 -0.42
C ASN A 452 17.39 3.97 -0.57
N ASP A 453 18.67 3.89 -0.92
CA ASP A 453 19.47 5.04 -1.35
C ASP A 453 20.45 4.61 -2.47
N VAL A 454 21.15 5.57 -3.07
CA VAL A 454 22.17 5.26 -4.09
C VAL A 454 23.48 4.84 -3.45
N ASP A 455 23.81 5.39 -2.29
CA ASP A 455 25.04 5.09 -1.54
C ASP A 455 25.23 3.59 -1.30
N THR A 456 24.25 2.95 -0.68
CA THR A 456 24.18 1.51 -0.42
C THR A 456 24.25 0.70 -1.71
N GLN A 457 23.67 1.19 -2.81
CA GLN A 457 23.73 0.46 -4.07
C GLN A 457 25.15 0.47 -4.67
N VAL A 458 25.90 1.56 -4.51
CA VAL A 458 27.27 1.67 -4.98
C VAL A 458 28.23 0.92 -4.04
N HIS A 459 28.19 1.19 -2.74
CA HIS A 459 29.15 0.63 -1.78
C HIS A 459 28.83 -0.81 -1.36
N ASP A 460 27.57 -1.15 -1.07
CA ASP A 460 27.27 -2.49 -0.56
C ASP A 460 27.01 -3.51 -1.66
N LYS A 461 26.50 -3.08 -2.82
CA LYS A 461 26.11 -4.01 -3.90
C LYS A 461 27.13 -4.05 -5.02
N LEU A 462 27.47 -2.90 -5.60
CA LEU A 462 28.34 -2.85 -6.76
C LEU A 462 29.80 -3.15 -6.40
N GLN A 463 30.34 -2.58 -5.32
CA GLN A 463 31.74 -2.77 -4.90
C GLN A 463 32.13 -4.25 -4.76
N LEU A 464 31.22 -5.10 -4.26
CA LEU A 464 31.46 -6.54 -4.09
C LEU A 464 31.74 -7.28 -5.42
N TYR A 465 31.34 -6.70 -6.55
CA TYR A 465 31.39 -7.35 -7.85
C TYR A 465 32.49 -6.81 -8.77
N VAL A 466 33.03 -5.62 -8.51
CA VAL A 466 34.09 -4.97 -9.31
C VAL A 466 35.34 -5.84 -9.48
N HIS A 467 35.55 -6.78 -8.55
CA HIS A 467 36.69 -7.69 -8.55
C HIS A 467 36.40 -9.08 -9.15
N GLN A 468 35.18 -9.34 -9.66
CA GLN A 468 34.82 -10.63 -10.23
C GLN A 468 35.22 -10.75 -11.71
N PRO A 469 35.57 -11.96 -12.21
CA PRO A 469 36.04 -12.17 -13.59
C PRO A 469 35.02 -11.78 -14.67
N ASP A 470 33.73 -11.89 -14.35
CA ASP A 470 32.60 -11.58 -15.24
C ASP A 470 31.97 -10.22 -14.93
N PHE A 471 32.69 -9.33 -14.24
CA PHE A 471 32.25 -7.95 -14.04
C PHE A 471 32.07 -7.27 -15.39
N PHE A 472 31.01 -6.49 -15.51
CA PHE A 472 30.68 -5.83 -16.76
C PHE A 472 31.75 -4.81 -17.16
N PRO A 473 31.92 -4.52 -18.47
CA PRO A 473 33.00 -3.67 -18.95
C PRO A 473 32.75 -2.21 -18.54
N ALA A 474 33.15 -1.84 -17.32
CA ALA A 474 32.89 -0.53 -16.71
C ALA A 474 33.38 0.65 -17.56
N LYS A 475 34.47 0.44 -18.31
CA LYS A 475 35.04 1.41 -19.25
C LYS A 475 34.19 1.63 -20.50
N GLU A 476 33.42 0.63 -20.90
CA GLU A 476 32.54 0.66 -22.08
C GLU A 476 31.07 0.86 -21.67
N THR A 477 30.82 1.18 -20.39
CA THR A 477 29.49 1.37 -19.84
C THR A 477 29.21 2.86 -19.64
N LEU A 478 27.98 3.29 -19.95
CA LEU A 478 27.49 4.62 -19.62
C LEU A 478 26.76 4.58 -18.28
N TRP A 479 27.33 5.28 -17.32
CA TRP A 479 26.86 5.35 -15.95
C TRP A 479 25.88 6.51 -15.81
N THR A 480 24.61 6.19 -15.68
CA THR A 480 23.54 7.18 -15.65
C THR A 480 23.23 7.57 -14.21
N MET A 481 23.24 8.87 -13.90
CA MET A 481 22.82 9.41 -12.62
C MET A 481 21.58 10.28 -12.83
N PHE A 482 20.45 9.79 -12.30
CA PHE A 482 19.18 10.51 -12.34
C PHE A 482 18.48 10.39 -10.98
N ILE A 483 18.70 11.37 -10.12
CA ILE A 483 18.23 11.40 -8.74
C ILE A 483 18.06 12.84 -8.26
N GLY A 484 17.30 13.06 -7.20
CA GLY A 484 17.04 14.38 -6.61
C GLY A 484 15.58 14.72 -6.40
N ILE A 485 14.65 13.97 -7.03
CA ILE A 485 13.21 14.21 -6.85
C ILE A 485 12.79 13.95 -5.41
N ASN A 486 13.14 12.77 -4.88
CA ASN A 486 12.81 12.41 -3.50
C ASN A 486 13.59 13.25 -2.50
N ASP A 487 14.88 13.53 -2.78
CA ASP A 487 15.70 14.40 -1.95
C ASP A 487 15.08 15.79 -1.79
N ILE A 488 14.61 16.40 -2.89
CA ILE A 488 13.93 17.69 -2.85
C ILE A 488 12.60 17.58 -2.10
N TYR A 489 11.75 16.59 -2.38
CA TYR A 489 10.46 16.48 -1.71
C TYR A 489 10.58 16.25 -0.20
N ARG A 490 11.54 15.45 0.24
CA ARG A 490 11.75 15.14 1.66
C ARG A 490 12.27 16.34 2.44
N THR A 491 13.05 17.21 1.78
CA THR A 491 13.69 18.36 2.41
C THR A 491 12.96 19.69 2.14
N ILE A 492 11.89 19.68 1.33
CA ILE A 492 11.24 20.92 0.84
C ILE A 492 10.67 21.79 1.94
N THR A 493 10.39 21.24 3.12
CA THR A 493 9.88 21.98 4.28
C THR A 493 10.96 22.34 5.30
N GLU A 494 12.18 21.85 5.15
CA GLU A 494 13.28 22.08 6.09
C GLU A 494 13.83 23.51 5.97
N GLU A 495 14.18 24.12 7.11
CA GLU A 495 14.78 25.47 7.14
C GLU A 495 16.20 25.49 6.56
N ASN A 496 16.93 24.37 6.69
CA ASN A 496 18.31 24.20 6.26
C ASN A 496 18.44 23.45 4.90
N GLN A 497 17.37 23.40 4.10
CA GLN A 497 17.34 22.65 2.83
C GLN A 497 18.56 22.90 1.93
N GLU A 498 19.04 24.14 1.83
CA GLU A 498 20.20 24.48 1.00
C GLU A 498 21.50 23.84 1.50
N GLU A 499 21.69 23.74 2.83
CA GLU A 499 22.83 23.05 3.42
C GLU A 499 22.76 21.55 3.16
N THR A 500 21.55 20.98 3.28
CA THR A 500 21.28 19.58 2.94
C THR A 500 21.60 19.30 1.47
N ILE A 501 21.17 20.15 0.53
CA ILE A 501 21.51 20.01 -0.89
C ILE A 501 23.02 20.07 -1.12
N VAL A 502 23.76 20.94 -0.42
CA VAL A 502 25.22 20.98 -0.52
C VAL A 502 25.85 19.67 -0.06
N ALA A 503 25.40 19.11 1.07
CA ALA A 503 25.86 17.81 1.55
C ALA A 503 25.56 16.69 0.55
N ILE A 504 24.36 16.71 -0.05
CA ILE A 504 23.98 15.74 -1.10
C ILE A 504 24.91 15.85 -2.32
N MET A 505 25.22 17.07 -2.78
CA MET A 505 26.14 17.27 -3.91
C MET A 505 27.54 16.75 -3.60
N ALA A 506 28.02 16.91 -2.37
CA ALA A 506 29.27 16.31 -1.92
C ALA A 506 29.21 14.78 -1.96
N ARG A 507 28.07 14.18 -1.61
CA ARG A 507 27.88 12.73 -1.71
C ARG A 507 27.79 12.23 -3.15
N ILE A 508 27.05 12.90 -4.03
CA ILE A 508 27.02 12.58 -5.48
C ILE A 508 28.44 12.61 -6.06
N ARG A 509 29.24 13.61 -5.67
CA ARG A 509 30.65 13.70 -6.05
C ARG A 509 31.43 12.46 -5.60
N GLN A 510 31.32 12.09 -4.33
CA GLN A 510 32.03 10.93 -3.78
C GLN A 510 31.63 9.64 -4.50
N LEU A 511 30.33 9.40 -4.69
CA LEU A 511 29.83 8.24 -5.43
C LEU A 511 30.37 8.19 -6.86
N THR A 512 30.49 9.34 -7.52
CA THR A 512 31.08 9.41 -8.87
C THR A 512 32.57 9.06 -8.87
N LEU A 513 33.32 9.52 -7.87
CA LEU A 513 34.73 9.18 -7.70
C LEU A 513 34.91 7.68 -7.41
N ASP A 514 34.00 7.10 -6.62
CA ASP A 514 34.02 5.66 -6.32
C ASP A 514 33.76 4.84 -7.58
N LEU A 515 32.74 5.18 -8.37
CA LEU A 515 32.48 4.56 -9.68
C LEU A 515 33.68 4.72 -10.63
N TYR A 516 34.29 5.90 -10.69
CA TYR A 516 35.50 6.13 -11.49
C TYR A 516 36.66 5.22 -11.03
N SER A 517 36.82 5.01 -9.72
CA SER A 517 37.79 4.07 -9.15
C SER A 517 37.50 2.61 -9.57
N TYR A 518 36.23 2.27 -9.76
CA TYR A 518 35.78 0.97 -10.28
C TYR A 518 35.91 0.81 -11.80
N GLY A 519 36.46 1.81 -12.48
CA GLY A 519 36.73 1.76 -13.92
C GLY A 519 35.68 2.43 -14.80
N ALA A 520 34.68 3.08 -14.22
CA ALA A 520 33.70 3.87 -14.96
C ALA A 520 34.39 5.04 -15.70
N ARG A 521 34.08 5.22 -16.99
CA ARG A 521 34.66 6.29 -17.82
C ARG A 521 33.65 7.14 -18.56
N HIS A 522 32.39 6.70 -18.69
CA HIS A 522 31.37 7.48 -19.37
C HIS A 522 30.21 7.72 -18.40
N PHE A 523 29.91 8.97 -18.09
CA PHE A 523 28.86 9.34 -17.14
C PHE A 523 27.80 10.20 -17.83
N LEU A 524 26.53 9.90 -17.60
CA LEU A 524 25.41 10.73 -18.01
C LEU A 524 24.67 11.20 -16.76
N PHE A 525 24.72 12.50 -16.50
CA PHE A 525 23.90 13.16 -15.51
C PHE A 525 22.67 13.75 -16.17
N ILE A 526 21.52 13.57 -15.55
CA ILE A 526 20.26 14.18 -15.99
C ILE A 526 19.84 15.17 -14.92
N SER A 527 19.51 16.41 -15.32
CA SER A 527 18.98 17.39 -14.37
C SER A 527 17.69 16.88 -13.73
N THR A 528 17.43 17.27 -12.50
CA THR A 528 16.20 16.90 -11.80
C THR A 528 15.03 17.65 -12.44
N PRO A 529 13.93 16.96 -12.82
CA PRO A 529 12.81 17.63 -13.46
C PRO A 529 12.18 18.65 -12.52
N PRO A 530 11.61 19.74 -13.06
CA PRO A 530 10.98 20.77 -12.25
C PRO A 530 9.67 20.23 -11.67
N GLN A 531 9.67 19.84 -10.39
CA GLN A 531 8.49 19.24 -9.76
C GLN A 531 7.31 20.21 -9.71
N SER A 532 7.56 21.51 -9.81
CA SER A 532 6.53 22.54 -9.95
C SER A 532 5.68 22.42 -11.22
N LEU A 533 6.20 21.75 -12.26
CA LEU A 533 5.46 21.50 -13.51
C LEU A 533 4.70 20.17 -13.48
N PHE A 534 4.86 19.35 -12.44
CA PHE A 534 4.13 18.10 -12.32
C PHE A 534 2.63 18.37 -12.19
N PRO A 535 1.77 17.57 -12.83
CA PRO A 535 0.32 17.81 -12.84
C PRO A 535 -0.26 18.06 -11.44
N ASN A 536 0.16 17.29 -10.43
CA ASN A 536 -0.36 17.40 -9.07
C ASN A 536 0.20 18.59 -8.26
N ASN A 537 1.27 19.23 -8.69
CA ASN A 537 1.93 20.31 -7.96
C ASN A 537 1.69 21.65 -8.59
N ARG A 538 1.59 21.71 -9.92
CA ARG A 538 1.36 22.93 -10.68
C ARG A 538 0.18 23.78 -10.17
N PRO A 539 -0.96 23.20 -9.71
CA PRO A 539 -2.05 23.99 -9.13
C PRO A 539 -1.88 24.32 -7.64
N LYS A 540 -0.81 23.87 -6.96
CA LYS A 540 -0.63 24.02 -5.50
C LYS A 540 0.31 25.18 -5.17
N ASP A 541 0.09 25.78 -4.00
CA ASP A 541 0.92 26.89 -3.46
C ASP A 541 2.39 26.51 -3.24
N ILE A 542 2.72 25.22 -3.20
CA ILE A 542 4.10 24.73 -3.06
C ILE A 542 4.90 24.83 -4.37
N ALA A 543 4.26 25.03 -5.53
CA ALA A 543 4.92 25.04 -6.83
C ALA A 543 6.08 26.05 -6.95
N PRO A 544 5.98 27.31 -6.48
CA PRO A 544 7.12 28.24 -6.54
C PRO A 544 8.31 27.77 -5.70
N LYS A 545 8.05 27.13 -4.55
CA LYS A 545 9.12 26.60 -3.69
C LYS A 545 9.82 25.42 -4.35
N LEU A 546 9.07 24.50 -4.95
CA LEU A 546 9.61 23.38 -5.73
C LEU A 546 10.39 23.87 -6.96
N GLN A 547 9.92 24.92 -7.62
CA GLN A 547 10.63 25.53 -8.74
C GLN A 547 11.99 26.06 -8.30
N ALA A 548 12.04 26.83 -7.21
CA ALA A 548 13.29 27.34 -6.67
C ALA A 548 14.24 26.21 -6.23
N ALA A 549 13.73 25.19 -5.54
CA ALA A 549 14.53 24.06 -5.07
C ALA A 549 15.12 23.25 -6.25
N SER A 550 14.33 22.95 -7.28
CA SER A 550 14.80 22.25 -8.48
C SER A 550 15.84 23.06 -9.26
N GLN A 551 15.66 24.38 -9.39
CA GLN A 551 16.66 25.27 -10.01
C GLN A 551 17.97 25.30 -9.21
N SER A 552 17.87 25.41 -7.88
CA SER A 552 19.03 25.38 -6.98
C SER A 552 19.80 24.07 -7.09
N TRP A 553 19.08 22.93 -7.06
CA TRP A 553 19.64 21.61 -7.27
C TRP A 553 20.35 21.50 -8.61
N ASN A 554 19.67 21.82 -9.71
CA ASN A 554 20.20 21.65 -11.07
C ASN A 554 21.43 22.52 -11.31
N THR A 555 21.45 23.75 -10.80
CA THR A 555 22.62 24.65 -10.88
C THR A 555 23.83 24.03 -10.17
N LYS A 556 23.63 23.46 -8.98
CA LYS A 556 24.71 22.82 -8.22
C LYS A 556 25.16 21.51 -8.87
N LEU A 557 24.23 20.74 -9.43
CA LEU A 557 24.55 19.50 -10.16
C LEU A 557 25.38 19.81 -11.41
N GLU A 558 24.95 20.74 -12.26
CA GLU A 558 25.68 21.14 -13.46
C GLU A 558 27.11 21.60 -13.13
N LYS A 559 27.26 22.42 -12.09
CA LYS A 559 28.57 22.84 -11.58
C LYS A 559 29.40 21.64 -11.15
N LEU A 560 28.84 20.73 -10.36
CA LEU A 560 29.52 19.52 -9.90
C LEU A 560 30.01 18.68 -11.09
N VAL A 561 29.16 18.46 -12.09
CA VAL A 561 29.54 17.65 -13.26
C VAL A 561 30.63 18.34 -14.09
N THR A 562 30.56 19.67 -14.24
CA THR A 562 31.62 20.48 -14.88
C THR A 562 32.96 20.37 -14.13
N ASP A 563 32.92 20.35 -12.80
CA ASP A 563 34.12 20.17 -11.96
C ASP A 563 34.71 18.77 -12.13
N LEU A 564 33.86 17.73 -12.15
CA LEU A 564 34.26 16.34 -12.37
C LEU A 564 34.86 16.11 -13.77
N ASP A 565 34.29 16.70 -14.82
CA ASP A 565 34.79 16.59 -16.20
C ASP A 565 36.20 17.15 -16.35
N ARG A 566 36.49 18.27 -15.68
CA ARG A 566 37.83 18.88 -15.67
C ARG A 566 38.85 18.06 -14.88
N GLU A 567 38.41 17.40 -13.82
CA GLU A 567 39.29 16.68 -12.88
C GLU A 567 39.59 15.25 -13.33
N LEU A 568 38.58 14.52 -13.80
CA LEU A 568 38.65 13.09 -14.10
C LEU A 568 39.03 12.85 -15.56
N LYS A 569 40.34 13.00 -15.83
CA LYS A 569 40.93 12.76 -17.16
C LYS A 569 40.62 11.36 -17.70
N HIS A 570 40.52 11.26 -19.03
CA HIS A 570 40.15 10.03 -19.74
C HIS A 570 38.73 9.52 -19.46
N SER A 571 37.87 10.35 -18.90
CA SER A 571 36.43 10.12 -18.82
C SER A 571 35.68 11.06 -19.75
N THR A 572 34.40 10.78 -19.97
CA THR A 572 33.46 11.64 -20.67
C THR A 572 32.26 11.87 -19.79
N PHE A 573 31.92 13.12 -19.55
CA PHE A 573 30.71 13.50 -18.82
C PHE A 573 29.70 14.15 -19.76
N PHE A 574 28.48 13.64 -19.71
CA PHE A 574 27.32 14.20 -20.38
C PHE A 574 26.38 14.77 -19.32
N PHE A 575 25.85 15.97 -19.57
CA PHE A 575 24.78 16.55 -18.77
C PHE A 575 23.59 16.80 -19.70
N PHE A 576 22.50 16.08 -19.45
CA PHE A 576 21.24 16.28 -20.16
C PHE A 576 20.33 17.12 -19.28
N ASP A 577 20.09 18.37 -19.69
CA ASP A 577 19.08 19.19 -19.02
C ASP A 577 17.68 18.76 -19.47
N ILE A 578 16.95 18.10 -18.58
CA ILE A 578 15.60 17.61 -18.83
C ILE A 578 14.55 18.72 -18.74
N VAL A 579 14.86 19.86 -18.11
CA VAL A 579 13.89 20.92 -17.82
C VAL A 579 13.20 21.45 -19.10
N PRO A 580 13.93 21.79 -20.18
CA PRO A 580 13.30 22.28 -21.42
C PRO A 580 12.42 21.22 -22.09
N LEU A 581 12.81 19.94 -22.00
CA LEU A 581 12.02 18.85 -22.54
C LEU A 581 10.71 18.71 -21.78
N ILE A 582 10.74 18.69 -20.44
CA ILE A 582 9.55 18.63 -19.60
C ILE A 582 8.65 19.83 -19.89
N ALA A 583 9.19 21.05 -19.97
CA ALA A 583 8.41 22.24 -20.27
C ALA A 583 7.72 22.15 -21.65
N ALA A 584 8.48 21.83 -22.71
CA ALA A 584 7.94 21.72 -24.06
C ALA A 584 6.86 20.64 -24.17
N VAL A 585 7.11 19.51 -23.53
CA VAL A 585 6.17 18.38 -23.47
C VAL A 585 4.90 18.74 -22.71
N THR A 586 5.01 19.43 -21.58
CA THR A 586 3.85 19.82 -20.77
C THR A 586 3.04 20.94 -21.44
N ASP A 587 3.68 21.82 -22.20
CA ASP A 587 3.01 22.93 -22.90
C ASP A 587 2.23 22.47 -24.14
N ASP A 588 2.81 21.55 -24.91
CA ASP A 588 2.16 20.94 -26.08
C ASP A 588 2.72 19.53 -26.37
N PRO A 589 2.13 18.46 -25.82
CA PRO A 589 2.57 17.09 -26.08
C PRO A 589 2.29 16.63 -27.52
N SER A 590 1.40 17.30 -28.27
CA SER A 590 1.02 16.89 -29.64
C SER A 590 2.13 17.12 -30.67
N GLN A 591 3.13 17.95 -30.34
CA GLN A 591 4.29 18.19 -31.18
C GLN A 591 5.25 16.97 -31.27
N PHE A 592 5.08 15.97 -30.39
CA PHE A 592 5.94 14.79 -30.32
C PHE A 592 5.29 13.59 -31.03
N PRO A 593 5.89 13.03 -32.08
CA PRO A 593 5.32 11.89 -32.81
C PRO A 593 5.07 10.64 -31.95
N GLU A 594 5.87 10.44 -30.89
CA GLU A 594 5.76 9.34 -29.93
C GLU A 594 4.44 9.37 -29.14
N THR A 595 3.74 10.50 -29.18
CA THR A 595 2.44 10.70 -28.53
C THR A 595 1.28 10.52 -29.52
N ALA A 596 1.48 9.75 -30.59
CA ALA A 596 0.62 9.67 -31.78
C ALA A 596 -0.89 9.50 -31.53
N ILE A 597 -1.30 8.87 -30.41
CA ILE A 597 -2.71 8.77 -30.02
C ILE A 597 -3.36 10.14 -29.74
N TYR A 598 -2.56 11.19 -29.55
CA TYR A 598 -2.97 12.60 -29.37
C TYR A 598 -2.82 13.46 -30.62
N LYS A 599 -2.63 12.86 -31.81
CA LYS A 599 -2.77 13.59 -33.08
C LYS A 599 -4.25 13.83 -33.45
N SER A 600 -5.10 14.11 -32.47
CA SER A 600 -6.25 15.01 -32.70
C SER A 600 -5.72 16.44 -32.53
N ASN A 601 -6.40 17.45 -33.09
CA ASN A 601 -5.74 18.70 -33.51
C ASN A 601 -5.14 19.62 -32.41
N SER A 602 -5.09 19.23 -31.11
CA SER A 602 -4.39 19.97 -30.03
C SER A 602 -4.45 19.26 -28.66
N PHE A 603 -3.49 19.52 -27.77
CA PHE A 603 -3.58 19.23 -26.31
C PHE A 603 -4.73 20.01 -25.65
N CYS A 604 -5.49 19.36 -24.77
CA CYS A 604 -6.62 20.00 -24.12
C CYS A 604 -6.18 21.15 -23.19
N ALA A 605 -6.74 22.34 -23.40
CA ALA A 605 -6.33 23.55 -22.68
C ALA A 605 -6.59 23.45 -21.16
N ASP A 606 -7.58 22.69 -20.73
CA ASP A 606 -7.96 22.53 -19.32
C ASP A 606 -6.84 21.89 -18.48
N TYR A 607 -5.93 21.15 -19.11
CA TYR A 607 -4.82 20.49 -18.42
C TYR A 607 -3.55 21.33 -18.32
N LYS A 608 -3.49 22.49 -18.99
CA LYS A 608 -2.32 23.38 -18.95
C LYS A 608 -2.00 23.91 -17.56
N ALA A 609 -2.99 23.99 -16.66
CA ALA A 609 -2.80 24.43 -15.28
C ALA A 609 -2.36 23.30 -14.32
N GLY A 610 -2.25 22.05 -14.82
CA GLY A 610 -2.09 20.85 -14.00
C GLY A 610 -3.44 20.28 -13.55
N THR A 611 -3.40 19.13 -12.88
CA THR A 611 -4.58 18.40 -12.40
C THR A 611 -4.36 17.93 -10.97
N LEU A 612 -5.30 18.22 -10.07
CA LEU A 612 -5.23 17.74 -8.68
C LEU A 612 -5.42 16.23 -8.56
N VAL A 613 -6.10 15.63 -9.54
CA VAL A 613 -6.29 14.19 -9.70
C VAL A 613 -5.76 13.81 -11.08
N PRO A 614 -4.87 12.82 -11.20
CA PRO A 614 -4.12 12.64 -12.45
C PRO A 614 -4.93 12.04 -13.60
N ASP A 615 -5.90 11.19 -13.26
CA ASP A 615 -6.85 10.59 -14.21
C ASP A 615 -8.08 11.48 -14.45
N PHE A 616 -8.01 12.75 -14.05
CA PHE A 616 -9.12 13.69 -14.22
C PHE A 616 -9.43 13.93 -15.70
N LYS A 617 -10.61 13.50 -16.14
CA LYS A 617 -11.21 13.92 -17.40
C LYS A 617 -11.93 15.25 -17.24
N SER A 618 -11.51 16.30 -17.94
CA SER A 618 -12.39 17.47 -18.09
C SER A 618 -13.48 17.17 -19.10
N ASN A 619 -14.70 17.66 -18.86
CA ASN A 619 -15.84 17.51 -19.75
C ASN A 619 -15.63 18.14 -21.14
N THR A 620 -14.62 19.00 -21.28
CA THR A 620 -14.24 19.65 -22.54
C THR A 620 -13.14 18.89 -23.29
N CYS A 621 -12.51 17.89 -22.64
CA CYS A 621 -11.39 17.15 -23.19
C CYS A 621 -11.82 15.77 -23.68
N GLU A 622 -11.27 15.36 -24.83
CA GLU A 622 -11.56 14.06 -25.45
C GLU A 622 -10.93 12.88 -24.67
N TYR A 623 -9.72 13.09 -24.13
CA TYR A 623 -8.91 12.09 -23.42
C TYR A 623 -8.55 12.57 -22.00
N ASN A 624 -8.32 11.64 -21.06
CA ASN A 624 -7.92 11.92 -19.68
C ASN A 624 -6.55 12.58 -19.60
N ALA A 625 -6.31 13.39 -18.56
CA ALA A 625 -4.98 14.00 -18.34
C ALA A 625 -3.84 12.97 -18.28
N SER A 626 -4.13 11.74 -17.83
CA SER A 626 -3.15 10.66 -17.77
C SER A 626 -2.79 10.03 -19.11
N GLU A 627 -3.71 10.15 -20.06
CA GLU A 627 -3.48 9.89 -21.47
C GLU A 627 -2.86 11.13 -22.12
N TYR A 628 -1.83 11.77 -21.58
CA TYR A 628 -1.05 12.72 -22.41
C TYR A 628 0.43 12.48 -22.21
N MET A 629 0.90 12.56 -20.96
CA MET A 629 2.32 12.42 -20.68
C MET A 629 2.65 11.89 -19.30
N TYR A 630 1.74 11.98 -18.35
CA TYR A 630 1.95 11.50 -16.99
C TYR A 630 0.85 10.51 -16.64
N ILE A 631 1.17 9.27 -16.29
CA ILE A 631 0.19 8.26 -15.86
C ILE A 631 -0.50 8.69 -14.57
N ASP A 632 0.25 9.36 -13.68
CA ASP A 632 -0.33 9.91 -12.46
C ASP A 632 0.16 11.34 -12.17
N GLY A 633 0.00 11.80 -10.92
CA GLY A 633 0.28 13.17 -10.52
C GLY A 633 1.74 13.56 -10.68
N ALA A 634 2.62 12.59 -10.82
CA ALA A 634 4.04 12.78 -10.95
C ALA A 634 4.68 11.88 -12.02
N HIS A 635 4.11 10.72 -12.35
CA HIS A 635 4.73 9.65 -13.15
C HIS A 635 4.63 9.81 -14.66
N PRO A 636 5.73 9.95 -15.43
CA PRO A 636 5.66 9.98 -16.88
C PRO A 636 5.23 8.66 -17.52
N THR A 637 4.51 8.78 -18.64
CA THR A 637 4.09 7.67 -19.49
C THR A 637 5.27 7.03 -20.25
N GLN A 638 5.05 5.83 -20.75
CA GLN A 638 5.95 5.16 -21.68
C GLN A 638 6.34 6.03 -22.91
N ALA A 639 5.42 6.84 -23.44
CA ALA A 639 5.69 7.74 -24.57
C ALA A 639 6.70 8.84 -24.20
N PHE A 640 6.55 9.45 -23.02
CA PHE A 640 7.52 10.40 -22.49
C PHE A 640 8.92 9.77 -22.40
N HIS A 641 9.00 8.57 -21.85
CA HIS A 641 10.25 7.84 -21.72
C HIS A 641 10.91 7.55 -23.07
N GLN A 642 10.12 7.25 -24.09
CA GLN A 642 10.62 7.07 -25.46
C GLN A 642 11.16 8.37 -26.06
N ILE A 643 10.52 9.52 -25.81
CA ILE A 643 11.00 10.85 -26.24
C ILE A 643 12.30 11.20 -25.52
N LEU A 644 12.34 11.04 -24.20
CA LEU A 644 13.52 11.30 -23.39
C LEU A 644 14.72 10.48 -23.89
N ALA A 645 14.52 9.19 -24.13
CA ALA A 645 15.54 8.30 -24.68
C ALA A 645 16.06 8.79 -26.04
N LYS A 646 15.16 9.21 -26.93
CA LYS A 646 15.53 9.75 -28.24
C LYS A 646 16.37 11.02 -28.11
N ARG A 647 15.96 11.96 -27.26
CA ARG A 647 16.68 13.22 -27.04
C ARG A 647 18.07 12.99 -26.43
N ILE A 648 18.15 12.10 -25.45
CA ILE A 648 19.44 11.67 -24.89
C ILE A 648 20.31 11.03 -25.99
N SER A 649 19.75 10.14 -26.81
CA SER A 649 20.48 9.51 -27.92
C SER A 649 21.01 10.53 -28.94
N GLU A 650 20.19 11.53 -29.29
CA GLU A 650 20.59 12.64 -30.16
C GLU A 650 21.76 13.43 -29.56
N GLN A 651 21.73 13.74 -28.26
CA GLN A 651 22.82 14.44 -27.58
C GLN A 651 24.09 13.60 -27.51
N LEU A 652 23.98 12.31 -27.16
CA LEU A 652 25.12 11.39 -27.11
C LEU A 652 25.78 11.25 -28.50
N ALA A 653 24.99 11.21 -29.57
CA ALA A 653 25.51 11.12 -30.95
C ALA A 653 26.23 12.39 -31.42
N ASN A 654 25.84 13.56 -30.91
CA ASN A 654 26.47 14.84 -31.24
C ASN A 654 27.78 15.09 -30.49
N GLY A 655 28.15 14.22 -29.53
CA GLY A 655 29.46 14.24 -28.87
C GLY A 655 29.70 15.42 -27.93
N HIS A 656 28.66 16.13 -27.49
CA HIS A 656 28.82 17.22 -26.52
C HIS A 656 29.16 16.65 -25.13
N SER A 657 30.43 16.76 -24.72
CA SER A 657 30.79 16.82 -23.30
C SER A 657 30.46 18.21 -22.74
N ILE A 658 30.51 18.39 -21.42
CA ILE A 658 30.10 19.62 -20.71
C ILE A 658 31.09 20.80 -20.93
N SER A 659 31.93 20.73 -21.97
CA SER A 659 32.91 21.76 -22.34
C SER A 659 32.99 21.97 -23.84
#